data_AF-A0A3C0EHK4-F1
#
_entry.id   AF-A0A3C0EHK4-F1
#
_cell.length_a   1.000
_cell.length_b   1.000
_cell.length_c   1.000
_cell.angle_alpha   90.00
_cell.angle_beta   90.00
_cell.angle_gamma   90.00
#
_symmetry.space_group_name_H-M   'P 1'
#
loop_
_entity.id
_entity.type
_entity.pdbx_description
1 polymer ?
#
loop_
_entity_poly.entity_id
_entity_poly.type
_entity_poly.pdbx_seq_one_letter_code
_entity_poly.pdbx_strand_id
1 'polypeptide(L)'
;MNMSLWHEIAHPCVWMTPEDFPRLQVNAKLPFWKEKLDRYRAELAELDQLSIQGPTGAMGMTGFCSVTIDFHPGVNMMALKAGMCHAVDQDDHTGKLIASFLEEVVSYYHSKSPIWRDRMGGLNKGTWTGDNWGGLAENHIIDPMIWFSTAHLYDMIYGKGFLSDELAGEFETMMGMFHQLCCLHEEMQKMDNNRAAWLNGGSYLSALFDENPIRAKVTMDKCVANMPRLMSTILDDGCHYEIGPYSEAAVKAIQYNARIIRNVQGTDFFKPGDYGPGFEAALWGWVNRLIPGSSLRLLTMRDRVNHWDATCYAYKEYHTPEVGWAINRMHERPWVPMFRHWPQGSEFYTYQQPDNVKAPTFLDSHFDQAGIAILRSSWKADACSLFFRYGFQGSSHGGGQDKLNFELTCNDEPILCDPLISERSHDRNLVVVDGHTQQQCNGKALHVNVENRDRLQVVSALGGMGSMPDRPVFHDPRSEVGYWCTQNEECFPGMARHRRSILFVDRRYWIIRDTLWSLDENEHQYQWMFHSFGKPQGVNEIQERVEHTYDIKRLYWSERPIPEKRLTNRHPLTQAGQYGFASDKASADLLFVGVNMDVPSTIDLWQGSAKHHYCGTPEGGDGMAPAPYVGSCFMAKGKDVALVTVIDARPAGSDAHVKAIQSIDTNGVDGQLLQIQTTNGMDMIQINESDQPWSMGGKTIAPGYSIA
;
A
#
# COMPACT_ATOMS: atom_id res chain seq x y z
N MET A 1 -47.64 -4.06 1.09
CA MET A 1 -46.26 -4.40 0.71
C MET A 1 -45.52 -4.74 1.98
N ASN A 2 -44.65 -5.74 1.97
CA ASN A 2 -43.74 -5.92 3.09
C ASN A 2 -42.78 -4.74 3.06
N MET A 3 -42.66 -4.00 4.17
CA MET A 3 -41.64 -2.95 4.28
C MET A 3 -40.28 -3.63 4.36
N SER A 4 -39.28 -3.09 3.66
CA SER A 4 -37.90 -3.52 3.82
C SER A 4 -37.39 -3.15 5.22
N LEU A 5 -36.31 -3.80 5.67
CA LEU A 5 -35.70 -3.49 6.97
C LEU A 5 -35.23 -2.03 7.05
N TRP A 6 -34.93 -1.42 5.90
CA TRP A 6 -34.58 0.00 5.79
C TRP A 6 -35.60 0.92 6.48
N HIS A 7 -36.90 0.67 6.36
CA HIS A 7 -37.91 1.54 7.00
C HIS A 7 -38.04 1.34 8.52
N GLU A 8 -37.44 0.28 9.07
CA GLU A 8 -37.57 -0.08 10.48
C GLU A 8 -36.37 0.37 11.33
N ILE A 9 -35.25 0.74 10.68
CA ILE A 9 -34.01 1.14 11.35
C ILE A 9 -33.96 2.65 11.60
N ALA A 10 -33.18 3.05 12.60
CA ALA A 10 -32.96 4.46 12.89
C ALA A 10 -31.96 5.08 11.91
N HIS A 11 -32.32 6.19 11.28
CA HIS A 11 -31.48 6.92 10.33
C HIS A 11 -30.89 8.22 10.94
N PRO A 12 -29.65 8.62 10.60
CA PRO A 12 -28.71 7.87 9.74
C PRO A 12 -28.12 6.63 10.44
N CYS A 13 -27.73 5.62 9.68
CA CYS A 13 -27.08 4.39 10.16
C CYS A 13 -25.84 3.95 9.37
N VAL A 14 -25.50 4.57 8.23
CA VAL A 14 -24.42 4.09 7.34
C VAL A 14 -23.03 4.49 7.87
N TRP A 15 -22.63 5.76 7.77
CA TRP A 15 -21.35 6.24 8.34
C TRP A 15 -21.48 7.06 9.62
N MET A 16 -22.69 7.28 10.09
CA MET A 16 -22.97 8.01 11.32
C MET A 16 -24.28 7.57 11.93
N THR A 17 -24.48 7.91 13.19
CA THR A 17 -25.78 7.81 13.88
C THR A 17 -26.28 9.21 14.27
N PRO A 18 -27.54 9.39 14.67
CA PRO A 18 -28.02 10.68 15.19
C PRO A 18 -27.16 11.23 16.35
N GLU A 19 -26.57 10.34 17.15
CA GLU A 19 -25.72 10.71 18.29
C GLU A 19 -24.40 11.38 17.87
N ASP A 20 -23.99 11.20 16.60
CA ASP A 20 -22.76 11.81 16.08
C ASP A 20 -22.91 13.31 15.78
N PHE A 21 -24.14 13.84 15.58
CA PHE A 21 -24.35 15.23 15.14
C PHE A 21 -23.66 16.30 16.00
N PRO A 22 -23.75 16.28 17.35
CA PRO A 22 -23.08 17.28 18.18
C PRO A 22 -21.56 17.29 17.98
N ARG A 23 -20.95 16.10 17.85
CA ARG A 23 -19.51 15.97 17.56
C ARG A 23 -19.17 16.54 16.19
N LEU A 24 -19.95 16.25 15.15
CA LEU A 24 -19.70 16.77 13.81
C LEU A 24 -19.78 18.30 13.74
N GLN A 25 -20.70 18.91 14.49
CA GLN A 25 -20.79 20.37 14.60
C GLN A 25 -19.59 21.00 15.33
N VAL A 26 -19.01 20.30 16.32
CA VAL A 26 -17.76 20.72 16.95
C VAL A 26 -16.59 20.55 15.99
N ASN A 27 -16.49 19.40 15.31
CA ASN A 27 -15.46 19.13 14.32
C ASN A 27 -15.44 20.19 13.23
N ALA A 28 -16.60 20.62 12.73
CA ALA A 28 -16.74 21.64 11.70
C ALA A 28 -16.13 23.01 12.06
N LYS A 29 -15.84 23.26 13.34
CA LYS A 29 -15.22 24.50 13.84
C LYS A 29 -13.70 24.37 13.99
N LEU A 30 -13.15 23.16 13.92
CA LEU A 30 -11.71 22.95 14.00
C LEU A 30 -11.04 23.54 12.75
N PRO A 31 -9.86 24.20 12.87
CA PRO A 31 -9.22 24.90 11.75
C PRO A 31 -9.15 24.07 10.46
N PHE A 32 -8.75 22.80 10.59
CA PHE A 32 -8.64 21.85 9.48
C PHE A 32 -9.98 21.61 8.75
N TRP A 33 -11.06 21.35 9.49
CA TRP A 33 -12.37 21.07 8.90
C TRP A 33 -13.12 22.33 8.48
N LYS A 34 -12.96 23.42 9.22
CA LYS A 34 -13.62 24.69 8.97
C LYS A 34 -13.26 25.22 7.60
N GLU A 35 -11.97 25.30 7.28
CA GLU A 35 -11.51 25.78 5.98
C GLU A 35 -12.08 24.92 4.82
N LYS A 36 -12.11 23.60 5.02
CA LYS A 36 -12.63 22.63 4.05
C LYS A 36 -14.13 22.81 3.82
N LEU A 37 -14.92 22.86 4.90
CA LEU A 37 -16.37 23.02 4.82
C LEU A 37 -16.77 24.40 4.30
N ASP A 38 -16.04 25.46 4.64
CA ASP A 38 -16.30 26.80 4.10
C ASP A 38 -16.10 26.85 2.58
N ARG A 39 -15.03 26.20 2.09
CA ARG A 39 -14.80 26.05 0.66
C ARG A 39 -15.91 25.25 -0.01
N TYR A 40 -16.33 24.13 0.59
CA TYR A 40 -17.42 23.31 0.06
C TYR A 40 -18.74 24.05 0.02
N ARG A 41 -19.08 24.80 1.08
CA ARG A 41 -20.25 25.68 1.08
C ARG A 41 -20.20 26.69 -0.06
N ALA A 42 -19.04 27.32 -0.29
CA ALA A 42 -18.87 28.26 -1.40
C ALA A 42 -19.02 27.59 -2.77
N GLU A 43 -18.45 26.38 -2.96
CA GLU A 43 -18.60 25.60 -4.19
C GLU A 43 -20.05 25.14 -4.44
N LEU A 44 -20.79 24.81 -3.38
CA LEU A 44 -22.16 24.30 -3.44
C LEU A 44 -23.22 25.42 -3.52
N ALA A 45 -22.92 26.63 -3.05
CA ALA A 45 -23.86 27.75 -3.01
C ALA A 45 -24.36 28.17 -4.41
N GLU A 46 -23.55 27.97 -5.44
CA GLU A 46 -23.84 28.35 -6.83
C GLU A 46 -24.50 27.23 -7.65
N LEU A 47 -24.76 26.06 -7.04
CA LEU A 47 -25.33 24.90 -7.71
C LEU A 47 -26.80 24.74 -7.34
N ASP A 48 -27.66 24.57 -8.33
CA ASP A 48 -29.08 24.21 -8.13
C ASP A 48 -29.31 22.69 -8.13
N GLN A 49 -28.40 21.94 -8.76
CA GLN A 49 -28.47 20.49 -8.91
C GLN A 49 -27.07 19.87 -9.06
N LEU A 50 -26.94 18.58 -8.77
CA LEU A 50 -25.74 17.79 -8.97
C LEU A 50 -25.96 16.75 -10.07
N SER A 51 -25.11 16.74 -11.10
CA SER A 51 -25.17 15.73 -12.17
C SER A 51 -24.08 14.69 -12.02
N ILE A 52 -24.42 13.44 -12.38
CA ILE A 52 -23.45 12.35 -12.44
C ILE A 52 -22.44 12.48 -13.60
N GLN A 53 -22.67 13.40 -14.55
CA GLN A 53 -21.78 13.63 -15.70
C GLN A 53 -20.68 14.67 -15.41
N GLY A 54 -20.73 15.32 -14.24
CA GLY A 54 -19.82 16.40 -13.87
C GLY A 54 -20.05 17.70 -14.66
N PRO A 55 -19.47 18.83 -14.20
CA PRO A 55 -19.76 20.17 -14.74
C PRO A 55 -19.25 20.45 -16.18
N THR A 56 -18.47 19.56 -16.80
CA THR A 56 -17.87 19.83 -18.13
C THR A 56 -18.13 18.77 -19.21
N GLY A 57 -18.84 17.67 -18.93
CA GLY A 57 -19.11 16.61 -19.92
C GLY A 57 -17.86 15.96 -20.56
N ALA A 58 -16.66 16.29 -20.06
CA ALA A 58 -15.37 15.89 -20.61
C ALA A 58 -14.42 15.50 -19.48
N MET A 59 -14.69 14.38 -18.81
CA MET A 59 -13.68 13.72 -17.97
C MET A 59 -12.86 12.76 -18.85
N GLY A 60 -11.88 13.33 -19.54
CA GLY A 60 -10.81 12.59 -20.20
C GLY A 60 -9.70 12.26 -19.21
N MET A 61 -9.80 11.12 -18.52
CA MET A 61 -8.63 10.44 -17.97
C MET A 61 -8.26 9.31 -18.92
N THR A 62 -7.15 9.52 -19.62
CA THR A 62 -6.55 8.64 -20.61
C THR A 62 -6.12 7.32 -19.98
N GLY A 63 -6.80 6.20 -20.30
CA GLY A 63 -6.28 4.87 -20.00
C GLY A 63 -7.27 3.71 -20.07
N PHE A 64 -8.56 3.95 -19.79
CA PHE A 64 -9.61 2.94 -19.91
C PHE A 64 -10.60 3.38 -21.00
N CYS A 65 -10.44 2.81 -22.20
CA CYS A 65 -11.22 3.15 -23.39
C CYS A 65 -12.66 2.62 -23.32
N SER A 66 -13.49 3.16 -22.43
CA SER A 66 -14.95 3.00 -22.53
C SER A 66 -15.67 4.25 -22.06
N VAL A 67 -16.81 4.50 -22.70
CA VAL A 67 -17.79 5.58 -22.47
C VAL A 67 -18.53 5.38 -21.13
N THR A 68 -17.81 4.93 -20.11
CA THR A 68 -18.28 4.56 -18.78
C THR A 68 -18.13 5.76 -17.86
N ILE A 69 -19.17 6.06 -17.07
CA ILE A 69 -19.10 7.07 -16.02
C ILE A 69 -17.94 6.68 -15.11
N ASP A 70 -16.88 7.49 -15.12
CA ASP A 70 -15.74 7.25 -14.26
C ASP A 70 -16.10 7.68 -12.85
N PHE A 71 -16.75 6.78 -12.14
CA PHE A 71 -17.00 6.99 -10.73
C PHE A 71 -15.67 7.16 -9.98
N HIS A 72 -14.50 6.67 -10.43
CA HIS A 72 -13.25 6.60 -9.65
C HIS A 72 -12.59 7.90 -9.14
N PRO A 73 -12.93 9.11 -9.62
CA PRO A 73 -12.59 10.30 -8.81
C PRO A 73 -13.55 11.49 -8.80
N GLY A 74 -14.64 11.55 -9.58
CA GLY A 74 -15.32 12.84 -9.82
C GLY A 74 -16.81 12.92 -9.51
N VAL A 75 -17.53 11.81 -9.67
CA VAL A 75 -18.97 11.87 -9.92
C VAL A 75 -19.79 12.11 -8.66
N ASN A 76 -19.48 11.39 -7.58
CA ASN A 76 -20.15 11.54 -6.29
C ASN A 76 -19.45 12.52 -5.34
N MET A 77 -18.28 13.05 -5.71
CA MET A 77 -17.49 13.92 -4.83
C MET A 77 -18.29 15.14 -4.37
N MET A 78 -18.97 15.84 -5.29
CA MET A 78 -19.80 17.00 -4.95
C MET A 78 -20.99 16.62 -4.07
N ALA A 79 -21.59 15.45 -4.30
CA ALA A 79 -22.68 14.94 -3.47
C ALA A 79 -22.19 14.62 -2.05
N LEU A 80 -21.00 14.04 -1.91
CA LEU A 80 -20.39 13.76 -0.60
C LEU A 80 -19.99 15.05 0.15
N LYS A 81 -19.53 16.08 -0.56
CA LYS A 81 -19.36 17.43 0.02
C LYS A 81 -20.69 17.99 0.52
N ALA A 82 -21.75 17.91 -0.29
CA ALA A 82 -23.09 18.31 0.11
C ALA A 82 -23.56 17.51 1.34
N GLY A 83 -23.31 16.21 1.39
CA GLY A 83 -23.54 15.35 2.54
C GLY A 83 -22.85 15.83 3.82
N MET A 84 -21.57 16.17 3.73
CA MET A 84 -20.81 16.69 4.89
C MET A 84 -21.37 18.03 5.38
N CYS A 85 -21.67 18.96 4.47
CA CYS A 85 -22.29 20.24 4.82
C CYS A 85 -23.69 20.02 5.42
N HIS A 86 -24.52 19.17 4.81
CA HIS A 86 -25.86 18.85 5.31
C HIS A 86 -25.82 18.24 6.71
N ALA A 87 -24.86 17.35 6.99
CA ALA A 87 -24.70 16.75 8.31
C ALA A 87 -24.42 17.81 9.40
N VAL A 88 -23.72 18.88 9.08
CA VAL A 88 -23.34 19.96 10.01
C VAL A 88 -24.43 21.03 10.12
N ASP A 89 -24.89 21.51 8.97
CA ASP A 89 -25.71 22.71 8.83
C ASP A 89 -27.21 22.40 8.83
N GLN A 90 -27.58 21.17 8.46
CA GLN A 90 -28.98 20.72 8.28
C GLN A 90 -29.79 21.66 7.38
N ASP A 91 -29.14 22.29 6.39
CA ASP A 91 -29.80 23.22 5.49
C ASP A 91 -30.51 22.49 4.34
N ASP A 92 -31.62 23.07 3.90
CA ASP A 92 -32.45 22.50 2.83
C ASP A 92 -31.74 22.48 1.47
N HIS A 93 -30.80 23.40 1.24
CA HIS A 93 -30.12 23.53 -0.05
C HIS A 93 -29.22 22.32 -0.31
N THR A 94 -28.35 21.99 0.65
CA THR A 94 -27.51 20.79 0.56
C THR A 94 -28.34 19.50 0.51
N GLY A 95 -29.47 19.44 1.22
CA GLY A 95 -30.42 18.33 1.13
C GLY A 95 -31.01 18.14 -0.27
N LYS A 96 -31.41 19.23 -0.92
CA LYS A 96 -31.90 19.23 -2.32
C LYS A 96 -30.81 18.84 -3.32
N LEU A 97 -29.57 19.31 -3.12
CA LEU A 97 -28.45 18.90 -3.96
C LEU A 97 -28.19 17.39 -3.87
N ILE A 98 -28.24 16.81 -2.65
CA ILE A 98 -28.13 15.36 -2.46
C ILE A 98 -29.27 14.64 -3.20
N ALA A 99 -30.52 15.11 -3.07
CA ALA A 99 -31.66 14.52 -3.76
C ALA A 99 -31.49 14.54 -5.29
N SER A 100 -31.09 15.67 -5.88
CA SER A 100 -30.85 15.79 -7.33
C SER A 100 -29.75 14.84 -7.84
N PHE A 101 -28.73 14.56 -7.02
CA PHE A 101 -27.72 13.56 -7.36
C PHE A 101 -28.31 12.15 -7.37
N LEU A 102 -29.13 11.80 -6.37
CA LEU A 102 -29.77 10.49 -6.27
C LEU A 102 -30.80 10.28 -7.40
N GLU A 103 -31.50 11.33 -7.82
CA GLU A 103 -32.35 11.37 -9.03
C GLU A 103 -31.57 10.93 -10.27
N GLU A 104 -30.41 11.55 -10.50
CA GLU A 104 -29.54 11.24 -11.63
C GLU A 104 -29.00 9.80 -11.55
N VAL A 105 -28.68 9.29 -10.35
CA VAL A 105 -28.28 7.89 -10.15
C VAL A 105 -29.40 6.93 -10.53
N VAL A 106 -30.65 7.18 -10.11
CA VAL A 106 -31.81 6.36 -10.49
C VAL A 106 -32.06 6.41 -11.99
N SER A 107 -32.03 7.61 -12.58
CA SER A 107 -32.17 7.83 -14.03
C SER A 107 -31.11 7.04 -14.82
N TYR A 108 -29.86 7.11 -14.38
CA TYR A 108 -28.78 6.36 -14.98
C TYR A 108 -28.97 4.85 -14.84
N TYR A 109 -29.35 4.39 -13.65
CA TYR A 109 -29.68 3.00 -13.43
C TYR A 109 -30.79 2.53 -14.37
N HIS A 110 -31.88 3.28 -14.55
CA HIS A 110 -32.93 2.93 -15.52
C HIS A 110 -32.39 2.80 -16.94
N SER A 111 -31.47 3.67 -17.35
CA SER A 111 -30.85 3.59 -18.68
C SER A 111 -29.96 2.35 -18.86
N LYS A 112 -29.33 1.86 -17.78
CA LYS A 112 -28.39 0.73 -17.79
C LYS A 112 -29.03 -0.60 -17.41
N SER A 113 -30.09 -0.59 -16.62
CA SER A 113 -30.68 -1.78 -16.01
C SER A 113 -31.21 -2.81 -17.01
N PRO A 114 -31.73 -2.46 -18.22
CA PRO A 114 -32.12 -3.47 -19.21
C PRO A 114 -30.92 -4.28 -19.70
N ILE A 115 -29.81 -3.61 -20.04
CA ILE A 115 -28.56 -4.25 -20.47
C ILE A 115 -28.03 -5.15 -19.35
N TRP A 116 -28.08 -4.65 -18.12
CA TRP A 116 -27.67 -5.40 -16.95
C TRP A 116 -28.52 -6.66 -16.71
N ARG A 117 -29.85 -6.52 -16.73
CA ARG A 117 -30.80 -7.63 -16.53
C ARG A 117 -30.66 -8.68 -17.63
N ASP A 118 -30.42 -8.27 -18.88
CA ASP A 118 -30.14 -9.18 -20.00
C ASP A 118 -28.82 -9.95 -19.77
N ARG A 119 -27.77 -9.26 -19.32
CA ARG A 119 -26.49 -9.89 -18.94
C ARG A 119 -26.64 -10.88 -17.78
N MET A 120 -27.55 -10.62 -16.82
CA MET A 120 -27.88 -11.52 -15.72
C MET A 120 -28.79 -12.70 -16.15
N GLY A 121 -29.66 -12.49 -17.13
CA GLY A 121 -30.59 -13.49 -17.66
C GLY A 121 -29.97 -14.46 -18.68
N GLY A 122 -28.73 -14.20 -19.14
CA GLY A 122 -28.00 -15.01 -20.11
C GLY A 122 -27.53 -16.38 -19.58
N LEU A 123 -27.65 -17.41 -20.43
CA LEU A 123 -27.64 -18.85 -20.11
C LEU A 123 -26.33 -19.51 -19.66
N ASN A 124 -25.22 -18.80 -19.43
CA ASN A 124 -23.99 -19.42 -18.94
C ASN A 124 -23.85 -19.23 -17.42
N LYS A 125 -24.75 -19.90 -16.67
CA LYS A 125 -24.63 -20.06 -15.21
C LYS A 125 -23.28 -20.70 -14.90
N GLY A 126 -22.34 -19.93 -14.35
CA GLY A 126 -21.07 -20.45 -13.83
C GLY A 126 -19.79 -19.97 -14.53
N THR A 127 -19.86 -19.15 -15.57
CA THR A 127 -18.66 -18.57 -16.21
C THR A 127 -18.77 -17.07 -16.35
N TRP A 128 -18.73 -16.34 -15.22
CA TRP A 128 -18.48 -14.90 -15.24
C TRP A 128 -17.01 -14.66 -14.94
N THR A 129 -16.23 -14.51 -16.00
CA THR A 129 -14.85 -14.02 -15.96
C THR A 129 -14.88 -12.50 -15.75
N GLY A 130 -14.07 -11.97 -14.83
CA GLY A 130 -14.17 -10.65 -14.20
C GLY A 130 -14.15 -9.37 -15.05
N ASP A 131 -14.44 -9.42 -16.35
CA ASP A 131 -14.48 -8.27 -17.26
C ASP A 131 -15.91 -7.80 -17.62
N ASN A 132 -16.96 -8.50 -17.16
CA ASN A 132 -18.36 -8.21 -17.55
C ASN A 132 -19.25 -7.85 -16.37
N TRP A 133 -18.74 -7.18 -15.33
CA TRP A 133 -19.57 -6.82 -14.17
C TRP A 133 -20.76 -5.95 -14.57
N GLY A 134 -21.93 -6.21 -14.01
CA GLY A 134 -23.20 -5.61 -14.45
C GLY A 134 -23.66 -4.38 -13.66
N GLY A 135 -22.92 -3.95 -12.63
CA GLY A 135 -23.26 -2.77 -11.82
C GLY A 135 -23.01 -1.43 -12.54
N LEU A 136 -23.20 -0.32 -11.83
CA LEU A 136 -23.15 1.05 -12.38
C LEU A 136 -21.81 1.37 -13.06
N ALA A 137 -20.71 0.89 -12.49
CA ALA A 137 -19.35 1.09 -12.97
C ALA A 137 -18.79 -0.11 -13.74
N GLU A 138 -19.57 -1.19 -13.91
CA GLU A 138 -19.10 -2.45 -14.49
C GLU A 138 -17.81 -2.97 -13.79
N ASN A 139 -17.68 -2.72 -12.48
CA ASN A 139 -16.53 -3.15 -11.67
C ASN A 139 -16.96 -3.59 -10.25
N HIS A 140 -16.63 -4.84 -9.89
CA HIS A 140 -17.01 -5.47 -8.62
C HIS A 140 -16.37 -4.89 -7.36
N ILE A 141 -15.34 -4.05 -7.50
CA ILE A 141 -14.76 -3.30 -6.38
C ILE A 141 -15.49 -1.97 -6.22
N ILE A 142 -15.73 -1.30 -7.34
CA ILE A 142 -16.20 0.10 -7.37
C ILE A 142 -17.69 0.19 -7.11
N ASP A 143 -18.47 -0.75 -7.63
CA ASP A 143 -19.91 -0.70 -7.40
C ASP A 143 -20.28 -0.77 -5.92
N PRO A 144 -19.78 -1.71 -5.10
CA PRO A 144 -19.97 -1.66 -3.65
C PRO A 144 -19.61 -0.31 -3.02
N MET A 145 -18.55 0.35 -3.48
CA MET A 145 -18.14 1.66 -2.97
C MET A 145 -19.10 2.79 -3.37
N ILE A 146 -19.61 2.77 -4.60
CA ILE A 146 -20.65 3.69 -5.06
C ILE A 146 -21.88 3.49 -4.19
N TRP A 147 -22.28 2.25 -3.93
CA TRP A 147 -23.44 1.93 -3.11
C TRP A 147 -23.30 2.38 -1.66
N PHE A 148 -22.12 2.23 -1.05
CA PHE A 148 -21.86 2.83 0.25
C PHE A 148 -22.09 4.33 0.25
N SER A 149 -21.63 5.01 -0.81
CA SER A 149 -21.75 6.46 -0.93
C SER A 149 -23.20 6.90 -1.15
N THR A 150 -23.91 6.28 -2.11
CA THR A 150 -25.29 6.64 -2.44
C THR A 150 -26.26 6.25 -1.33
N ALA A 151 -26.06 5.10 -0.68
CA ALA A 151 -26.86 4.75 0.48
C ALA A 151 -26.62 5.70 1.65
N HIS A 152 -25.37 6.09 1.93
CA HIS A 152 -25.08 7.10 2.96
C HIS A 152 -25.74 8.45 2.65
N LEU A 153 -25.71 8.87 1.38
CA LEU A 153 -26.38 10.09 0.93
C LEU A 153 -27.89 10.02 1.13
N TYR A 154 -28.52 8.90 0.73
CA TYR A 154 -29.94 8.65 0.92
C TYR A 154 -30.31 8.62 2.42
N ASP A 155 -29.54 7.91 3.23
CA ASP A 155 -29.66 7.79 4.68
C ASP A 155 -29.67 9.15 5.40
N MET A 156 -28.86 10.11 4.95
CA MET A 156 -28.82 11.45 5.53
C MET A 156 -30.08 12.28 5.25
N ILE A 157 -30.76 12.04 4.13
CA ILE A 157 -31.96 12.79 3.71
C ILE A 157 -33.26 11.98 3.88
N TYR A 158 -33.15 10.76 4.38
CA TYR A 158 -34.27 9.83 4.52
C TYR A 158 -35.38 10.43 5.39
N GLY A 159 -36.63 10.33 4.92
CA GLY A 159 -37.80 10.85 5.64
C GLY A 159 -37.89 12.38 5.74
N LYS A 160 -36.98 13.14 5.11
CA LYS A 160 -36.98 14.62 5.14
C LYS A 160 -37.76 15.27 4.00
N GLY A 161 -38.34 14.49 3.09
CA GLY A 161 -39.18 14.99 1.99
C GLY A 161 -38.40 15.68 0.86
N PHE A 162 -37.09 15.44 0.74
CA PHE A 162 -36.28 15.96 -0.37
C PHE A 162 -36.44 15.13 -1.67
N LEU A 163 -36.74 13.84 -1.55
CA LEU A 163 -37.09 12.97 -2.67
C LEU A 163 -38.61 12.71 -2.66
N SER A 164 -39.22 12.56 -3.82
CA SER A 164 -40.61 12.10 -3.91
C SER A 164 -40.73 10.64 -3.46
N ASP A 165 -41.89 10.24 -2.92
CA ASP A 165 -42.13 8.85 -2.49
C ASP A 165 -41.91 7.85 -3.64
N GLU A 166 -42.29 8.23 -4.87
CA GLU A 166 -42.08 7.42 -6.07
C GLU A 166 -40.58 7.17 -6.32
N LEU A 167 -39.79 8.24 -6.35
CA LEU A 167 -38.37 8.14 -6.62
C LEU A 167 -37.59 7.49 -5.48
N ALA A 168 -37.98 7.74 -4.22
CA ALA A 168 -37.46 7.04 -3.06
C ALA A 168 -37.69 5.52 -3.20
N GLY A 169 -38.91 5.10 -3.55
CA GLY A 169 -39.22 3.70 -3.82
C GLY A 169 -38.44 3.11 -4.98
N GLU A 170 -38.17 3.87 -6.05
CA GLU A 170 -37.32 3.44 -7.16
C GLU A 170 -35.86 3.28 -6.73
N PHE A 171 -35.33 4.21 -5.93
CA PHE A 171 -33.98 4.14 -5.38
C PHE A 171 -33.82 2.92 -4.47
N GLU A 172 -34.78 2.69 -3.58
CA GLU A 172 -34.80 1.53 -2.68
C GLU A 172 -34.89 0.22 -3.47
N THR A 173 -35.73 0.17 -4.51
CA THR A 173 -35.82 -0.97 -5.42
C THR A 173 -34.48 -1.23 -6.11
N MET A 174 -33.81 -0.19 -6.62
CA MET A 174 -32.48 -0.31 -7.22
C MET A 174 -31.48 -0.90 -6.22
N MET A 175 -31.42 -0.35 -5.00
CA MET A 175 -30.51 -0.82 -3.95
C MET A 175 -30.79 -2.28 -3.55
N GLY A 176 -32.06 -2.66 -3.42
CA GLY A 176 -32.51 -4.02 -3.10
C GLY A 176 -32.41 -5.01 -4.26
N MET A 177 -32.15 -4.57 -5.49
CA MET A 177 -31.82 -5.47 -6.59
C MET A 177 -30.32 -5.83 -6.61
N PHE A 178 -29.45 -4.98 -6.03
CA PHE A 178 -28.01 -5.17 -6.11
C PHE A 178 -27.47 -6.32 -5.27
N HIS A 179 -28.04 -6.63 -4.09
CA HIS A 179 -27.56 -7.81 -3.36
C HIS A 179 -27.86 -9.11 -4.12
N GLN A 180 -28.89 -9.15 -4.97
CA GLN A 180 -29.11 -10.30 -5.86
C GLN A 180 -27.92 -10.50 -6.80
N LEU A 181 -27.30 -9.43 -7.29
CA LEU A 181 -26.05 -9.50 -8.06
C LEU A 181 -24.90 -10.04 -7.20
N CYS A 182 -24.69 -9.46 -6.03
CA CYS A 182 -23.56 -9.82 -5.19
C CYS A 182 -23.66 -11.24 -4.61
N CYS A 183 -24.87 -11.69 -4.26
CA CYS A 183 -25.13 -13.03 -3.74
C CYS A 183 -24.96 -14.14 -4.78
N LEU A 184 -25.12 -13.83 -6.08
CA LEU A 184 -24.89 -14.78 -7.18
C LEU A 184 -23.41 -15.01 -7.46
N HIS A 185 -22.52 -14.16 -6.95
CA HIS A 185 -21.06 -14.30 -7.06
C HIS A 185 -20.45 -15.00 -5.83
N GLU A 186 -20.96 -16.20 -5.51
CA GLU A 186 -20.46 -16.99 -4.37
C GLU A 186 -18.93 -17.17 -4.42
N GLU A 187 -18.36 -17.33 -5.61
CA GLU A 187 -16.90 -17.45 -5.81
C GLU A 187 -16.11 -16.19 -5.46
N MET A 188 -16.65 -14.99 -5.72
CA MET A 188 -15.99 -13.74 -5.33
C MET A 188 -16.12 -13.50 -3.82
N GLN A 189 -17.24 -13.89 -3.22
CA GLN A 189 -17.40 -13.84 -1.77
C GLN A 189 -16.48 -14.83 -1.05
N LYS A 190 -16.09 -15.95 -1.69
CA LYS A 190 -15.11 -16.91 -1.16
C LYS A 190 -13.67 -16.43 -1.24
N MET A 191 -13.37 -15.37 -2.00
CA MET A 191 -12.02 -14.82 -2.01
C MET A 191 -11.71 -14.20 -0.64
N ASP A 192 -10.47 -14.34 -0.19
CA ASP A 192 -10.01 -13.76 1.07
C ASP A 192 -9.33 -12.41 0.83
N ASN A 193 -9.78 -11.58 -0.13
CA ASN A 193 -9.12 -10.32 -0.52
C ASN A 193 -9.98 -9.06 -0.29
N ASN A 194 -9.43 -7.87 -0.60
CA ASN A 194 -10.16 -6.60 -0.51
C ASN A 194 -11.49 -6.62 -1.27
N ARG A 195 -11.56 -7.33 -2.40
CA ARG A 195 -12.75 -7.38 -3.25
C ARG A 195 -13.89 -8.06 -2.51
N ALA A 196 -13.60 -9.18 -1.86
CA ALA A 196 -14.56 -9.89 -1.03
C ALA A 196 -15.02 -9.04 0.16
N ALA A 197 -14.13 -8.25 0.77
CA ALA A 197 -14.51 -7.35 1.85
C ALA A 197 -15.50 -6.26 1.37
N TRP A 198 -15.21 -5.60 0.25
CA TRP A 198 -16.12 -4.62 -0.38
C TRP A 198 -17.46 -5.25 -0.75
N LEU A 199 -17.44 -6.42 -1.39
CA LEU A 199 -18.65 -7.15 -1.78
C LEU A 199 -19.48 -7.60 -0.57
N ASN A 200 -18.85 -8.05 0.52
CA ASN A 200 -19.56 -8.47 1.72
C ASN A 200 -20.32 -7.30 2.34
N GLY A 201 -19.67 -6.14 2.44
CA GLY A 201 -20.33 -4.96 3.01
C GLY A 201 -21.39 -4.36 2.08
N GLY A 202 -21.15 -4.32 0.76
CA GLY A 202 -22.15 -3.90 -0.22
C GLY A 202 -23.37 -4.83 -0.25
N SER A 203 -23.17 -6.14 -0.11
CA SER A 203 -24.25 -7.14 -0.02
C SER A 203 -25.09 -6.94 1.25
N TYR A 204 -24.44 -6.71 2.38
CA TYR A 204 -25.13 -6.44 3.64
C TYR A 204 -25.98 -5.17 3.54
N LEU A 205 -25.40 -4.07 3.05
CA LEU A 205 -26.07 -2.80 2.87
C LEU A 205 -27.28 -2.91 1.93
N SER A 206 -27.12 -3.54 0.77
CA SER A 206 -28.24 -3.74 -0.17
C SER A 206 -29.35 -4.64 0.37
N ALA A 207 -29.02 -5.61 1.23
CA ALA A 207 -30.04 -6.45 1.87
C ALA A 207 -30.96 -5.67 2.80
N LEU A 208 -30.56 -4.48 3.29
CA LEU A 208 -31.44 -3.61 4.08
C LEU A 208 -32.65 -3.11 3.27
N PHE A 209 -32.46 -2.93 1.96
CA PHE A 209 -33.47 -2.41 1.03
C PHE A 209 -34.37 -3.52 0.43
N ASP A 210 -34.10 -4.79 0.74
CA ASP A 210 -34.82 -5.90 0.15
C ASP A 210 -36.21 -6.09 0.78
N GLU A 211 -37.27 -5.91 -0.03
CA GLU A 211 -38.66 -6.13 0.37
C GLU A 211 -38.99 -7.58 0.75
N ASN A 212 -38.14 -8.55 0.37
CA ASN A 212 -38.29 -9.93 0.79
C ASN A 212 -37.52 -10.17 2.11
N PRO A 213 -38.21 -10.23 3.26
CA PRO A 213 -37.55 -10.30 4.57
C PRO A 213 -36.75 -11.60 4.77
N ILE A 214 -37.13 -12.70 4.11
CA ILE A 214 -36.40 -13.97 4.20
C ILE A 214 -35.07 -13.84 3.45
N ARG A 215 -35.09 -13.30 2.23
CA ARG A 215 -33.89 -13.11 1.42
C ARG A 215 -32.95 -12.07 2.02
N ALA A 216 -33.50 -10.96 2.52
CA ALA A 216 -32.79 -9.95 3.30
C ALA A 216 -32.04 -10.60 4.46
N LYS A 217 -32.78 -11.32 5.32
CA LYS A 217 -32.22 -11.98 6.50
C LYS A 217 -31.14 -13.00 6.16
N VAL A 218 -31.36 -13.88 5.20
CA VAL A 218 -30.36 -14.88 4.79
C VAL A 218 -29.07 -14.21 4.31
N THR A 219 -29.20 -13.12 3.54
CA THR A 219 -28.04 -12.37 3.03
C THR A 219 -27.28 -11.69 4.17
N MET A 220 -27.99 -11.02 5.08
CA MET A 220 -27.39 -10.37 6.24
C MET A 220 -26.69 -11.38 7.15
N ASP A 221 -27.36 -12.48 7.50
CA ASP A 221 -26.80 -13.56 8.32
C ASP A 221 -25.52 -14.13 7.68
N LYS A 222 -25.51 -14.32 6.35
CA LYS A 222 -24.32 -14.76 5.61
C LYS A 222 -23.19 -13.73 5.70
N CYS A 223 -23.48 -12.45 5.52
CA CYS A 223 -22.47 -11.40 5.56
C CYS A 223 -21.86 -11.24 6.96
N VAL A 224 -22.69 -11.35 8.01
CA VAL A 224 -22.24 -11.40 9.42
C VAL A 224 -21.38 -12.64 9.67
N ALA A 225 -21.80 -13.82 9.19
CA ALA A 225 -21.03 -15.05 9.31
C ALA A 225 -19.69 -15.04 8.54
N ASN A 226 -19.58 -14.21 7.49
CA ASN A 226 -18.34 -14.01 6.76
C ASN A 226 -17.34 -13.08 7.48
N MET A 227 -17.79 -12.23 8.40
CA MET A 227 -16.92 -11.27 9.08
C MET A 227 -15.74 -11.93 9.79
N PRO A 228 -15.90 -13.04 10.54
CA PRO A 228 -14.76 -13.75 11.12
C PRO A 228 -13.68 -14.16 10.12
N ARG A 229 -14.08 -14.66 8.96
CA ARG A 229 -13.15 -15.03 7.89
C ARG A 229 -12.43 -13.79 7.33
N LEU A 230 -13.16 -12.72 7.05
CA LEU A 230 -12.57 -11.47 6.56
C LEU A 230 -11.62 -10.85 7.60
N MET A 231 -11.95 -10.91 8.88
CA MET A 231 -11.06 -10.42 9.93
C MET A 231 -9.81 -11.28 10.08
N SER A 232 -9.89 -12.59 9.81
CA SER A 232 -8.73 -13.48 9.82
C SER A 232 -7.69 -13.21 8.71
N THR A 233 -8.01 -12.33 7.75
CA THR A 233 -7.05 -11.88 6.74
C THR A 233 -6.16 -10.74 7.25
N ILE A 234 -6.46 -10.19 8.44
CA ILE A 234 -5.58 -9.34 9.22
C ILE A 234 -4.65 -10.26 10.01
N LEU A 235 -3.35 -10.14 9.75
CA LEU A 235 -2.26 -10.89 10.37
C LEU A 235 -2.05 -10.44 11.80
N ASP A 236 -1.38 -11.28 12.62
CA ASP A 236 -1.12 -10.99 14.04
C ASP A 236 -0.28 -9.72 14.24
N ASP A 237 0.49 -9.34 13.22
CA ASP A 237 1.28 -8.10 13.19
C ASP A 237 0.49 -6.86 12.72
N GLY A 238 -0.81 -7.02 12.44
CA GLY A 238 -1.72 -5.95 12.04
C GLY A 238 -1.71 -5.60 10.55
N CYS A 239 -0.91 -6.27 9.72
CA CYS A 239 -1.02 -6.12 8.27
C CYS A 239 -2.15 -6.98 7.74
N HIS A 240 -2.89 -6.50 6.74
CA HIS A 240 -3.73 -7.40 5.95
C HIS A 240 -2.87 -8.14 4.94
N TYR A 241 -3.15 -9.41 4.68
CA TYR A 241 -2.24 -10.27 3.93
C TYR A 241 -1.97 -9.80 2.48
N GLU A 242 -2.87 -9.02 1.87
CA GLU A 242 -2.60 -8.43 0.54
C GLU A 242 -1.49 -7.38 0.56
N ILE A 243 -1.06 -6.95 1.76
CA ILE A 243 0.02 -5.99 2.02
C ILE A 243 -0.10 -4.73 1.15
N GLY A 244 0.81 -3.79 1.36
CA GLY A 244 0.78 -2.54 0.62
C GLY A 244 -0.55 -1.80 0.74
N PRO A 245 -1.04 -1.13 -0.31
CA PRO A 245 -2.17 -0.21 -0.23
C PRO A 245 -3.52 -0.95 -0.15
N TYR A 246 -3.54 -2.18 -0.65
CA TYR A 246 -4.70 -3.05 -0.53
C TYR A 246 -4.85 -3.59 0.89
N SER A 247 -3.79 -3.54 1.69
CA SER A 247 -3.90 -3.81 3.13
C SER A 247 -4.89 -2.84 3.76
N GLU A 248 -4.71 -1.55 3.55
CA GLU A 248 -5.58 -0.54 4.13
C GLU A 248 -6.94 -0.53 3.46
N ALA A 249 -7.01 -0.69 2.14
CA ALA A 249 -8.29 -0.74 1.43
C ALA A 249 -9.17 -1.90 1.91
N ALA A 250 -8.57 -3.07 2.19
CA ALA A 250 -9.28 -4.20 2.76
C ALA A 250 -9.72 -3.91 4.21
N VAL A 251 -8.81 -3.47 5.08
CA VAL A 251 -9.13 -3.14 6.48
C VAL A 251 -10.26 -2.11 6.55
N LYS A 252 -10.19 -1.08 5.72
CA LYS A 252 -11.25 -0.06 5.57
C LYS A 252 -12.60 -0.69 5.23
N ALA A 253 -12.66 -1.55 4.20
CA ALA A 253 -13.89 -2.23 3.79
C ALA A 253 -14.48 -3.09 4.91
N ILE A 254 -13.62 -3.83 5.63
CA ILE A 254 -14.01 -4.69 6.75
C ILE A 254 -14.56 -3.83 7.90
N GLN A 255 -13.92 -2.70 8.21
CA GLN A 255 -14.41 -1.76 9.23
C GLN A 255 -15.76 -1.15 8.88
N TYR A 256 -16.00 -0.84 7.59
CA TYR A 256 -17.26 -0.23 7.16
C TYR A 256 -18.41 -1.20 7.33
N ASN A 257 -18.16 -2.45 6.96
CA ASN A 257 -19.11 -3.52 7.17
C ASN A 257 -19.38 -3.76 8.66
N ALA A 258 -18.33 -3.89 9.48
CA ALA A 258 -18.44 -4.04 10.93
C ALA A 258 -19.30 -2.93 11.56
N ARG A 259 -19.13 -1.68 11.11
CA ARG A 259 -19.91 -0.56 11.63
C ARG A 259 -21.37 -0.61 11.22
N ILE A 260 -21.66 -0.85 9.95
CA ILE A 260 -23.05 -0.91 9.47
C ILE A 260 -23.78 -2.05 10.18
N ILE A 261 -23.12 -3.20 10.33
CA ILE A 261 -23.65 -4.32 11.12
C ILE A 261 -23.93 -3.90 12.58
N ARG A 262 -23.00 -3.18 13.22
CA ARG A 262 -23.19 -2.68 14.58
C ARG A 262 -24.36 -1.69 14.68
N ASN A 263 -24.46 -0.76 13.75
CA ASN A 263 -25.51 0.27 13.76
C ASN A 263 -26.90 -0.33 13.50
N VAL A 264 -27.01 -1.37 12.66
CA VAL A 264 -28.28 -1.98 12.27
C VAL A 264 -28.71 -3.11 13.23
N GLN A 265 -27.79 -3.98 13.62
CA GLN A 265 -28.09 -5.21 14.37
C GLN A 265 -27.49 -5.23 15.78
N GLY A 266 -26.64 -4.28 16.15
CA GLY A 266 -25.95 -4.25 17.45
C GLY A 266 -24.79 -5.24 17.59
N THR A 267 -24.48 -6.01 16.54
CA THR A 267 -23.34 -6.94 16.54
C THR A 267 -22.03 -6.16 16.38
N ASP A 268 -21.15 -6.27 17.38
CA ASP A 268 -19.96 -5.43 17.50
C ASP A 268 -18.67 -6.22 17.21
N PHE A 269 -18.09 -5.99 16.03
CA PHE A 269 -16.81 -6.58 15.60
C PHE A 269 -15.58 -5.74 16.00
N PHE A 270 -15.77 -4.60 16.66
CA PHE A 270 -14.64 -3.78 17.15
C PHE A 270 -14.11 -4.27 18.49
N LYS A 271 -14.86 -5.11 19.20
CA LYS A 271 -14.40 -5.73 20.43
C LYS A 271 -13.60 -7.01 20.12
N PRO A 272 -12.72 -7.47 21.01
CA PRO A 272 -12.06 -8.75 20.84
C PRO A 272 -13.07 -9.91 20.77
N GLY A 273 -12.82 -10.88 19.90
CA GLY A 273 -13.58 -12.13 19.77
C GLY A 273 -12.77 -13.19 19.04
N ASP A 274 -13.37 -14.35 18.76
CA ASP A 274 -12.67 -15.51 18.18
C ASP A 274 -12.42 -15.41 16.66
N TYR A 275 -12.20 -14.20 16.14
CA TYR A 275 -12.16 -13.90 14.70
C TYR A 275 -10.83 -13.31 14.21
N GLY A 276 -9.75 -13.51 14.98
CA GLY A 276 -8.40 -13.05 14.64
C GLY A 276 -7.94 -11.84 15.46
N PRO A 277 -6.85 -11.18 15.05
CA PRO A 277 -6.19 -10.11 15.83
C PRO A 277 -7.05 -8.86 16.06
N GLY A 278 -8.05 -8.64 15.20
CA GLY A 278 -8.99 -7.53 15.31
C GLY A 278 -8.46 -6.20 14.74
N PHE A 279 -9.31 -5.16 14.79
CA PHE A 279 -8.94 -3.84 14.25
C PHE A 279 -7.94 -3.09 15.12
N GLU A 280 -7.79 -3.43 16.40
CA GLU A 280 -6.76 -2.86 17.26
C GLU A 280 -5.35 -3.26 16.77
N ALA A 281 -5.15 -4.53 16.42
CA ALA A 281 -3.92 -4.99 15.80
C ALA A 281 -3.68 -4.29 14.45
N ALA A 282 -4.72 -4.18 13.61
CA ALA A 282 -4.61 -3.45 12.34
C ALA A 282 -4.21 -1.98 12.51
N LEU A 283 -4.72 -1.33 13.57
CA LEU A 283 -4.39 0.04 13.91
C LEU A 283 -2.94 0.19 14.36
N TRP A 284 -2.47 -0.71 15.23
CA TRP A 284 -1.07 -0.78 15.60
C TRP A 284 -0.18 -1.03 14.39
N GLY A 285 -0.55 -1.98 13.54
CA GLY A 285 0.20 -2.29 12.34
C GLY A 285 0.24 -1.12 11.34
N TRP A 286 -0.79 -0.29 11.28
CA TRP A 286 -0.78 0.95 10.51
C TRP A 286 0.20 1.98 11.08
N VAL A 287 0.15 2.30 12.38
CA VAL A 287 1.08 3.27 13.01
C VAL A 287 2.52 2.79 12.90
N ASN A 288 2.74 1.50 13.14
CA ASN A 288 4.04 0.86 13.02
C ASN A 288 4.59 0.91 11.59
N ARG A 289 3.77 1.15 10.56
CA ARG A 289 4.22 1.32 9.17
C ARG A 289 4.49 2.77 8.75
N LEU A 290 4.15 3.75 9.58
CA LEU A 290 4.33 5.16 9.24
C LEU A 290 5.79 5.57 9.19
N ILE A 291 6.17 6.29 8.16
CA ILE A 291 7.49 6.83 7.95
C ILE A 291 7.49 8.28 8.43
N PRO A 292 8.43 8.62 9.34
CA PRO A 292 8.59 9.96 9.82
C PRO A 292 8.94 10.87 8.65
N GLY A 293 8.28 12.00 8.66
CA GLY A 293 8.26 12.88 7.52
C GLY A 293 7.29 13.98 7.84
N SER A 294 7.26 14.91 6.92
CA SER A 294 6.62 16.16 7.17
C SER A 294 5.08 16.02 7.06
N SER A 295 4.58 14.98 6.38
CA SER A 295 3.17 14.57 6.34
C SER A 295 2.84 13.22 6.99
N LEU A 296 3.83 12.48 7.53
CA LEU A 296 3.77 11.04 7.77
C LEU A 296 3.32 10.24 6.53
N ARG A 297 4.07 9.23 6.11
CA ARG A 297 3.72 8.46 4.91
C ARG A 297 3.89 6.98 5.12
N LEU A 298 3.15 6.17 4.39
CA LEU A 298 3.53 4.77 4.21
C LEU A 298 4.59 4.70 3.10
N LEU A 299 5.69 3.97 3.34
CA LEU A 299 6.63 3.62 2.27
C LEU A 299 5.95 2.69 1.26
N THR A 300 6.44 2.73 0.04
CA THR A 300 5.59 2.70 -1.13
C THR A 300 5.18 1.27 -1.45
N MET A 301 3.88 1.06 -1.61
CA MET A 301 3.41 -0.10 -2.33
C MET A 301 2.37 0.42 -3.31
N ARG A 302 2.74 0.46 -4.59
CA ARG A 302 1.92 0.44 -5.82
C ARG A 302 0.76 1.45 -6.00
N ASP A 303 -0.09 1.67 -5.01
CA ASP A 303 -1.21 2.62 -4.98
C ASP A 303 -1.10 3.49 -3.71
N ARG A 304 -0.30 4.57 -3.76
CA ARG A 304 0.07 5.31 -2.53
C ARG A 304 -1.08 6.15 -1.98
N VAL A 305 -1.76 5.62 -0.96
CA VAL A 305 -2.81 6.33 -0.23
C VAL A 305 -2.61 6.14 1.26
N ASN A 306 -2.48 7.24 1.98
CA ASN A 306 -2.72 7.18 3.42
C ASN A 306 -4.24 7.05 3.62
N HIS A 307 -4.73 5.85 3.89
CA HIS A 307 -6.12 5.61 4.30
C HIS A 307 -6.32 6.03 5.76
N TRP A 308 -6.32 7.33 6.00
CA TRP A 308 -6.52 7.90 7.35
C TRP A 308 -7.97 7.81 7.83
N ASP A 309 -8.92 7.54 6.92
CA ASP A 309 -10.30 7.25 7.26
C ASP A 309 -10.39 6.04 8.19
N ALA A 310 -9.89 4.88 7.77
CA ALA A 310 -9.83 3.65 8.56
C ALA A 310 -9.17 3.86 9.93
N THR A 311 -8.14 4.70 9.97
CA THR A 311 -7.47 5.11 11.21
C THR A 311 -8.37 5.95 12.11
N CYS A 312 -9.11 6.93 11.58
CA CYS A 312 -10.05 7.74 12.37
C CYS A 312 -11.15 6.87 12.99
N TYR A 313 -11.64 5.87 12.26
CA TYR A 313 -12.58 4.88 12.81
C TYR A 313 -11.97 4.16 13.99
N ALA A 314 -10.81 3.54 13.81
CA ALA A 314 -10.19 2.75 14.86
C ALA A 314 -9.78 3.62 16.07
N TYR A 315 -9.31 4.86 15.86
CA TYR A 315 -9.00 5.78 16.96
C TYR A 315 -10.25 6.13 17.79
N LYS A 316 -11.41 6.34 17.16
CA LYS A 316 -12.68 6.57 17.88
C LYS A 316 -13.03 5.41 18.81
N GLU A 317 -12.65 4.19 18.46
CA GLU A 317 -12.97 2.99 19.23
C GLU A 317 -11.91 2.68 20.31
N TYR A 318 -10.62 2.84 20.00
CA TYR A 318 -9.52 2.37 20.86
C TYR A 318 -8.75 3.49 21.58
N HIS A 319 -8.90 4.75 21.16
CA HIS A 319 -8.22 5.92 21.76
C HIS A 319 -6.70 5.75 21.92
N THR A 320 -6.03 5.02 21.01
CA THR A 320 -4.59 4.76 21.08
C THR A 320 -3.79 6.08 20.95
N PRO A 321 -2.96 6.48 21.93
CA PRO A 321 -2.27 7.77 21.94
C PRO A 321 -1.39 8.04 20.72
N GLU A 322 -0.68 7.01 20.24
CA GLU A 322 0.22 7.06 19.08
C GLU A 322 -0.53 7.30 17.78
N VAL A 323 -1.72 6.73 17.66
CA VAL A 323 -2.62 6.94 16.53
C VAL A 323 -3.16 8.36 16.55
N GLY A 324 -3.59 8.84 17.72
CA GLY A 324 -4.04 10.22 17.89
C GLY A 324 -2.96 11.23 17.51
N TRP A 325 -1.70 10.95 17.88
CA TRP A 325 -0.55 11.76 17.46
C TRP A 325 -0.36 11.75 15.95
N ALA A 326 -0.47 10.59 15.30
CA ALA A 326 -0.34 10.46 13.86
C ALA A 326 -1.46 11.23 13.12
N ILE A 327 -2.71 11.12 13.61
CA ILE A 327 -3.86 11.89 13.09
C ILE A 327 -3.60 13.39 13.19
N ASN A 328 -3.14 13.88 14.35
CA ASN A 328 -2.81 15.30 14.53
C ASN A 328 -1.71 15.76 13.56
N ARG A 329 -0.63 14.99 13.41
CA ARG A 329 0.46 15.29 12.46
C ARG A 329 -0.02 15.37 11.02
N MET A 330 -0.88 14.44 10.59
CA MET A 330 -1.45 14.48 9.24
C MET A 330 -2.36 15.71 9.02
N HIS A 331 -2.92 16.29 10.09
CA HIS A 331 -3.80 17.47 10.05
C HIS A 331 -3.06 18.82 10.16
N GLU A 332 -1.75 18.83 10.47
CA GLU A 332 -0.91 20.05 10.50
C GLU A 332 -0.66 20.65 9.09
N ARG A 333 -1.22 20.04 8.04
CA ARG A 333 -0.89 20.26 6.64
C ARG A 333 -2.06 20.84 5.85
N PRO A 334 -1.79 21.69 4.83
CA PRO A 334 -2.78 22.00 3.81
C PRO A 334 -3.28 20.69 3.22
N TRP A 335 -4.60 20.52 3.28
CA TRP A 335 -5.24 19.31 2.79
C TRP A 335 -4.95 19.14 1.30
N VAL A 336 -4.37 18.00 0.93
CA VAL A 336 -4.28 17.55 -0.44
C VAL A 336 -5.58 16.84 -0.77
N PRO A 337 -6.22 17.14 -1.91
CA PRO A 337 -7.18 16.27 -2.55
C PRO A 337 -6.68 14.83 -2.70
N MET A 338 -6.77 14.01 -1.65
CA MET A 338 -6.72 12.55 -1.78
C MET A 338 -8.10 12.03 -2.24
N PHE A 339 -8.76 12.77 -3.13
CA PHE A 339 -10.07 12.45 -3.71
C PHE A 339 -10.01 11.30 -4.73
N ARG A 340 -8.95 10.48 -4.74
CA ARG A 340 -8.91 9.25 -5.52
C ARG A 340 -9.45 8.03 -4.78
N HIS A 341 -9.90 8.15 -3.53
CA HIS A 341 -10.08 6.97 -2.66
C HIS A 341 -11.45 6.85 -1.98
N TRP A 342 -11.90 5.59 -1.89
CA TRP A 342 -13.31 5.20 -1.97
C TRP A 342 -13.82 4.54 -0.70
N PRO A 343 -15.04 4.84 -0.22
CA PRO A 343 -15.81 6.06 -0.45
C PRO A 343 -15.20 7.27 0.30
N GLN A 344 -15.36 8.46 -0.29
CA GLN A 344 -14.71 9.72 0.14
C GLN A 344 -15.49 10.40 1.28
N GLY A 345 -14.83 11.21 2.11
CA GLY A 345 -15.48 12.04 3.14
C GLY A 345 -15.91 11.27 4.40
N SER A 346 -15.92 9.93 4.33
CA SER A 346 -16.17 9.02 5.45
C SER A 346 -15.33 9.32 6.70
N GLU A 347 -14.11 9.84 6.53
CA GLU A 347 -13.24 10.29 7.61
C GLU A 347 -13.86 11.38 8.49
N PHE A 348 -14.68 12.27 7.93
CA PHE A 348 -15.28 13.38 8.68
C PHE A 348 -16.29 12.85 9.68
N TYR A 349 -17.09 11.88 9.23
CA TYR A 349 -18.12 11.25 10.04
C TYR A 349 -17.54 10.43 11.19
N THR A 350 -16.24 10.10 11.16
CA THR A 350 -15.59 9.25 12.17
C THR A 350 -14.51 9.93 12.96
N TYR A 351 -14.06 11.08 12.48
CA TYR A 351 -13.05 11.88 13.13
C TYR A 351 -13.45 12.19 14.57
N GLN A 352 -12.73 11.60 15.51
CA GLN A 352 -12.71 12.02 16.90
C GLN A 352 -11.49 12.90 17.07
N GLN A 353 -11.69 14.13 17.58
CA GLN A 353 -10.56 15.01 17.87
C GLN A 353 -9.60 14.28 18.84
N PRO A 354 -8.34 14.06 18.45
CA PRO A 354 -7.44 13.33 19.31
C PRO A 354 -7.15 14.06 20.61
N ASP A 355 -7.36 13.38 21.73
CA ASP A 355 -6.95 13.75 23.06
C ASP A 355 -5.84 12.83 23.57
N ASN A 356 -5.07 13.30 24.56
CA ASN A 356 -3.98 12.53 25.19
C ASN A 356 -3.00 11.87 24.18
N VAL A 357 -2.57 12.64 23.17
CA VAL A 357 -1.72 12.12 22.09
C VAL A 357 -0.26 12.00 22.50
N LYS A 358 0.44 11.00 21.94
CA LYS A 358 1.88 10.77 22.21
C LYS A 358 2.60 10.31 20.96
N ALA A 359 3.77 10.86 20.66
CA ALA A 359 4.60 10.33 19.59
C ALA A 359 5.01 8.88 19.90
N PRO A 360 5.07 7.99 18.89
CA PRO A 360 5.52 6.62 19.13
C PRO A 360 6.94 6.60 19.70
N THR A 361 7.19 5.65 20.60
CA THR A 361 8.51 5.50 21.26
C THR A 361 9.40 4.48 20.59
N PHE A 362 8.81 3.54 19.84
CA PHE A 362 9.55 2.62 18.99
C PHE A 362 10.09 3.36 17.76
N LEU A 363 11.28 2.99 17.30
CA LEU A 363 11.83 3.48 16.03
C LEU A 363 11.77 2.40 14.96
N ASP A 364 11.70 1.15 15.38
CA ASP A 364 11.73 -0.02 14.51
C ASP A 364 10.45 -0.80 14.63
N SER A 365 10.04 -1.33 13.49
CA SER A 365 8.83 -2.11 13.38
C SER A 365 9.14 -3.35 12.57
N HIS A 366 8.76 -4.50 13.10
CA HIS A 366 8.86 -5.79 12.43
C HIS A 366 7.47 -6.40 12.31
N PHE A 367 7.17 -6.87 11.11
CA PHE A 367 5.93 -7.52 10.75
C PHE A 367 6.31 -8.90 10.24
N ASP A 368 6.51 -9.84 11.16
CA ASP A 368 7.11 -11.13 10.83
C ASP A 368 6.21 -11.95 9.90
N GLN A 369 4.89 -11.83 10.02
CA GLN A 369 3.96 -12.52 9.13
C GLN A 369 3.90 -11.81 7.77
N ALA A 370 3.79 -10.48 7.76
CA ALA A 370 3.79 -9.69 6.53
C ALA A 370 5.15 -9.65 5.81
N GLY A 371 6.21 -10.04 6.54
CA GLY A 371 7.62 -9.86 6.22
C GLY A 371 7.96 -8.44 5.77
N ILE A 372 7.71 -7.49 6.66
CA ILE A 372 8.07 -6.09 6.50
C ILE A 372 8.92 -5.68 7.69
N ALA A 373 10.01 -4.95 7.45
CA ALA A 373 10.75 -4.26 8.49
C ALA A 373 10.83 -2.78 8.15
N ILE A 374 10.70 -1.93 9.16
CA ILE A 374 10.89 -0.50 9.01
C ILE A 374 11.84 -0.03 10.11
N LEU A 375 12.91 0.64 9.70
CA LEU A 375 13.95 1.16 10.57
C LEU A 375 13.92 2.68 10.50
N ARG A 376 13.98 3.37 11.64
CA ARG A 376 13.93 4.84 11.72
C ARG A 376 15.02 5.38 12.64
N SER A 377 15.47 6.59 12.36
CA SER A 377 16.39 7.33 13.23
C SER A 377 15.67 8.14 14.30
N SER A 378 14.48 8.67 13.99
CA SER A 378 13.61 9.39 14.93
C SER A 378 12.19 9.55 14.36
N TRP A 379 11.27 10.19 15.09
CA TRP A 379 9.95 10.62 14.60
C TRP A 379 9.88 12.08 14.11
N LYS A 380 11.04 12.69 13.87
CA LYS A 380 11.17 14.06 13.36
C LYS A 380 11.14 14.08 11.83
N ALA A 381 10.89 15.25 11.24
CA ALA A 381 10.77 15.41 9.79
C ALA A 381 12.10 15.18 9.04
N ASP A 382 13.23 15.39 9.71
CA ASP A 382 14.59 15.17 9.20
C ASP A 382 15.06 13.71 9.30
N ALA A 383 14.21 12.80 9.80
CA ALA A 383 14.58 11.43 10.04
C ALA A 383 14.97 10.66 8.76
N CYS A 384 16.03 9.87 8.89
CA CYS A 384 16.36 8.75 8.04
C CYS A 384 15.46 7.55 8.37
N SER A 385 14.85 6.93 7.34
CA SER A 385 14.06 5.70 7.49
C SER A 385 14.23 4.76 6.30
N LEU A 386 14.24 3.46 6.58
CA LEU A 386 14.32 2.39 5.59
C LEU A 386 13.13 1.45 5.73
N PHE A 387 12.48 1.11 4.63
CA PHE A 387 11.52 0.01 4.51
C PHE A 387 12.21 -1.17 3.84
N PHE A 388 12.05 -2.36 4.40
CA PHE A 388 12.59 -3.60 3.87
C PHE A 388 11.47 -4.64 3.75
N ARG A 389 11.39 -5.27 2.58
CA ARG A 389 10.37 -6.24 2.24
C ARG A 389 10.98 -7.63 2.07
N TYR A 390 10.56 -8.55 2.92
CA TYR A 390 11.06 -9.93 2.97
C TYR A 390 9.94 -10.98 3.09
N GLY A 391 8.68 -10.57 3.09
CA GLY A 391 7.54 -11.46 3.28
C GLY A 391 7.06 -12.18 2.04
N PHE A 392 5.89 -12.80 2.20
CA PHE A 392 5.19 -13.46 1.12
C PHE A 392 4.64 -12.45 0.09
N GLN A 393 4.16 -12.96 -1.04
CA GLN A 393 3.77 -12.14 -2.19
C GLN A 393 2.52 -11.28 -1.96
N GLY A 394 1.66 -11.62 -1.00
CA GLY A 394 0.42 -10.87 -0.74
C GLY A 394 -0.64 -10.89 -1.85
N SER A 395 -1.04 -12.07 -2.31
CA SER A 395 -2.06 -12.26 -3.35
C SER A 395 -1.65 -11.66 -4.72
N SER A 396 -2.62 -11.36 -5.60
CA SER A 396 -2.41 -10.69 -6.88
C SER A 396 -1.87 -9.26 -6.76
N HIS A 397 -1.95 -8.62 -5.59
CA HIS A 397 -1.69 -7.19 -5.43
C HIS A 397 -0.51 -6.82 -4.52
N GLY A 398 0.05 -7.77 -3.78
CA GLY A 398 1.02 -7.49 -2.73
C GLY A 398 2.42 -7.15 -3.21
N GLY A 399 2.62 -6.05 -3.94
CA GLY A 399 3.96 -5.53 -4.20
C GLY A 399 4.73 -6.24 -5.33
N GLY A 400 4.24 -7.36 -5.86
CA GLY A 400 4.87 -8.14 -6.94
C GLY A 400 6.26 -8.64 -6.60
N GLN A 401 7.08 -8.93 -7.62
CA GLN A 401 8.26 -9.77 -7.45
C GLN A 401 9.46 -8.95 -6.99
N ASP A 402 9.40 -8.58 -5.72
CA ASP A 402 10.27 -7.61 -5.08
C ASP A 402 10.77 -8.10 -3.72
N LYS A 403 10.93 -9.42 -3.58
CA LYS A 403 11.48 -9.96 -2.35
C LYS A 403 12.89 -9.42 -2.16
N LEU A 404 13.17 -9.05 -0.92
CA LEU A 404 14.39 -8.37 -0.50
C LEU A 404 14.50 -6.93 -1.00
N ASN A 405 13.47 -6.36 -1.63
CA ASN A 405 13.44 -4.94 -1.99
C ASN A 405 13.51 -4.06 -0.74
N PHE A 406 14.12 -2.89 -0.90
CA PHE A 406 14.15 -1.88 0.14
C PHE A 406 13.96 -0.49 -0.46
N GLU A 407 13.47 0.40 0.39
CA GLU A 407 13.30 1.81 0.08
C GLU A 407 13.86 2.64 1.22
N LEU A 408 14.42 3.79 0.89
CA LEU A 408 15.09 4.66 1.84
C LEU A 408 14.59 6.07 1.66
N THR A 409 14.32 6.69 2.80
CA THR A 409 13.90 8.08 2.90
C THR A 409 14.79 8.85 3.86
N CYS A 410 15.06 10.10 3.54
CA CYS A 410 15.79 11.02 4.41
C CYS A 410 15.22 12.43 4.23
N ASN A 411 15.05 13.16 5.33
CA ASN A 411 14.55 14.53 5.32
C ASN A 411 13.30 14.71 4.46
N ASP A 412 12.31 13.84 4.71
CA ASP A 412 11.03 13.82 3.99
C ASP A 412 11.13 13.54 2.48
N GLU A 413 12.27 13.06 1.98
CA GLU A 413 12.49 12.77 0.56
C GLU A 413 12.73 11.27 0.33
N PRO A 414 12.09 10.64 -0.68
CA PRO A 414 12.51 9.33 -1.16
C PRO A 414 13.87 9.42 -1.87
N ILE A 415 14.87 8.76 -1.29
CA ILE A 415 16.27 8.77 -1.73
C ILE A 415 16.55 7.49 -2.53
N LEU A 416 16.17 6.33 -2.02
CA LEU A 416 16.07 5.09 -2.81
C LEU A 416 14.62 4.66 -2.82
N CYS A 417 14.04 4.44 -4.01
CA CYS A 417 12.61 4.24 -4.15
C CYS A 417 12.29 3.03 -5.02
N ASP A 418 11.11 2.45 -4.85
CA ASP A 418 10.49 1.66 -5.91
C ASP A 418 9.83 2.63 -6.91
N PRO A 419 10.23 2.65 -8.20
CA PRO A 419 9.67 3.55 -9.19
C PRO A 419 8.23 3.17 -9.62
N LEU A 420 7.68 2.05 -9.13
CA LEU A 420 6.26 1.65 -9.25
C LEU A 420 5.66 1.78 -10.67
N ILE A 421 6.47 1.53 -11.70
CA ILE A 421 6.12 1.80 -13.11
C ILE A 421 4.93 0.95 -13.57
N SER A 422 4.84 -0.28 -13.05
CA SER A 422 3.66 -1.15 -13.09
C SER A 422 3.88 -2.42 -12.25
N GLU A 423 2.83 -3.21 -12.02
CA GLU A 423 2.97 -4.55 -11.43
C GLU A 423 3.96 -5.47 -12.17
N ARG A 424 4.23 -5.15 -13.44
CA ARG A 424 5.03 -5.93 -14.40
C ARG A 424 6.44 -5.39 -14.62
N SER A 425 6.80 -4.26 -14.00
CA SER A 425 8.14 -3.71 -14.13
C SER A 425 9.12 -4.42 -13.18
N HIS A 426 10.31 -4.72 -13.70
CA HIS A 426 11.45 -5.25 -12.95
C HIS A 426 12.32 -4.13 -12.36
N ASP A 427 11.92 -2.87 -12.51
CA ASP A 427 12.65 -1.71 -12.00
C ASP A 427 12.38 -1.56 -10.50
N ARG A 428 13.20 -2.23 -9.69
CA ARG A 428 13.15 -2.20 -8.23
C ARG A 428 14.55 -2.30 -7.64
N ASN A 429 14.70 -2.06 -6.34
CA ASN A 429 16.00 -2.15 -5.67
C ASN A 429 16.35 -3.60 -5.31
N LEU A 430 16.51 -4.45 -6.33
CA LEU A 430 16.72 -5.89 -6.23
C LEU A 430 17.99 -6.37 -6.94
N VAL A 431 18.34 -7.64 -6.73
CA VAL A 431 19.42 -8.33 -7.43
C VAL A 431 18.86 -9.21 -8.54
N VAL A 432 19.50 -9.18 -9.71
CA VAL A 432 19.19 -10.00 -10.89
C VAL A 432 20.37 -10.93 -11.16
N VAL A 433 20.11 -12.19 -11.55
CA VAL A 433 21.12 -13.21 -11.86
C VAL A 433 21.02 -13.62 -13.33
N ASP A 434 22.07 -13.41 -14.11
CA ASP A 434 22.10 -13.64 -15.57
C ASP A 434 20.93 -13.02 -16.34
N GLY A 435 20.51 -11.82 -15.92
CA GLY A 435 19.34 -11.13 -16.50
C GLY A 435 17.98 -11.63 -16.00
N HIS A 436 17.96 -12.63 -15.12
CA HIS A 436 16.74 -13.20 -14.53
C HIS A 436 16.44 -12.59 -13.17
N THR A 437 15.21 -12.11 -13.02
CA THR A 437 14.65 -11.80 -11.70
C THR A 437 14.21 -13.08 -11.01
N GLN A 438 13.87 -13.00 -9.73
CA GLN A 438 13.33 -14.11 -8.94
C GLN A 438 12.11 -14.80 -9.60
N GLN A 439 11.41 -14.15 -10.55
CA GLN A 439 10.29 -14.72 -11.32
C GLN A 439 10.74 -15.70 -12.42
N GLN A 440 11.76 -15.32 -13.20
CA GLN A 440 12.02 -15.95 -14.49
C GLN A 440 12.67 -17.34 -14.36
N CYS A 441 13.31 -17.63 -13.23
CA CYS A 441 13.92 -18.93 -12.96
C CYS A 441 12.91 -20.06 -12.70
N ASN A 442 11.62 -19.75 -12.44
CA ASN A 442 10.64 -20.79 -12.12
C ASN A 442 9.94 -21.42 -13.33
N GLY A 443 10.00 -20.82 -14.53
CA GLY A 443 9.43 -21.38 -15.79
C GLY A 443 7.94 -21.72 -15.77
N LYS A 444 7.28 -21.57 -14.62
CA LYS A 444 5.88 -21.81 -14.35
C LYS A 444 5.37 -20.58 -13.63
N ALA A 445 4.45 -19.85 -14.24
CA ALA A 445 3.61 -18.95 -13.47
C ALA A 445 2.99 -19.79 -12.33
N LEU A 446 3.14 -19.34 -11.08
CA LEU A 446 2.59 -19.97 -9.89
C LEU A 446 1.05 -19.86 -9.95
N HIS A 447 0.42 -20.63 -10.82
CA HIS A 447 -1.03 -20.78 -10.88
C HIS A 447 -1.43 -22.10 -10.24
N VAL A 448 -2.41 -22.01 -9.34
CA VAL A 448 -3.11 -23.11 -8.71
C VAL A 448 -3.82 -23.93 -9.79
N ASN A 449 -3.54 -25.23 -9.86
CA ASN A 449 -4.44 -26.17 -10.51
C ASN A 449 -5.37 -26.75 -9.44
N VAL A 450 -6.66 -26.41 -9.50
CA VAL A 450 -7.68 -26.66 -8.46
C VAL A 450 -8.24 -28.10 -8.52
N GLU A 451 -7.78 -28.93 -9.46
CA GLU A 451 -8.45 -30.21 -9.75
C GLU A 451 -8.17 -31.33 -8.74
N ASN A 452 -7.10 -31.27 -7.95
CA ASN A 452 -6.78 -32.32 -6.98
C ASN A 452 -6.87 -31.79 -5.55
N ARG A 453 -7.80 -32.36 -4.77
CA ARG A 453 -8.13 -32.02 -3.36
C ARG A 453 -6.99 -32.24 -2.35
N ASP A 454 -5.74 -32.32 -2.80
CA ASP A 454 -4.57 -32.35 -1.94
C ASP A 454 -4.21 -30.90 -1.55
N ARG A 455 -3.97 -30.67 -0.27
CA ARG A 455 -3.66 -29.35 0.28
C ARG A 455 -2.48 -28.74 -0.47
N LEU A 456 -2.75 -27.63 -1.14
CA LEU A 456 -1.79 -26.79 -1.85
C LEU A 456 -0.69 -26.27 -0.91
N GLN A 457 0.56 -26.63 -1.20
CA GLN A 457 1.71 -25.77 -0.88
C GLN A 457 1.82 -24.71 -1.97
N VAL A 458 1.20 -23.55 -1.74
CA VAL A 458 1.46 -22.36 -2.56
C VAL A 458 2.88 -21.88 -2.20
N VAL A 459 3.84 -22.11 -3.09
CA VAL A 459 5.24 -21.63 -2.95
C VAL A 459 5.32 -20.07 -3.00
N SER A 460 4.19 -19.39 -3.18
CA SER A 460 4.03 -17.94 -3.04
C SER A 460 3.42 -17.50 -1.70
N ALA A 461 2.87 -18.42 -0.88
CA ALA A 461 2.33 -18.15 0.45
C ALA A 461 3.31 -18.57 1.57
N LEU A 462 4.27 -19.44 1.25
CA LEU A 462 5.41 -19.77 2.10
C LEU A 462 6.65 -19.22 1.39
N GLY A 463 7.42 -18.37 2.06
CA GLY A 463 8.69 -17.86 1.53
C GLY A 463 9.62 -19.00 1.16
N GLY A 464 9.82 -19.26 -0.13
CA GLY A 464 10.72 -20.33 -0.61
C GLY A 464 10.35 -21.71 -0.05
N MET A 465 11.20 -22.71 -0.30
CA MET A 465 11.16 -23.98 0.45
C MET A 465 11.85 -23.86 1.82
N GLY A 466 11.99 -22.63 2.33
CA GLY A 466 12.54 -22.33 3.64
C GLY A 466 11.41 -22.24 4.64
N SER A 467 11.70 -22.62 5.88
CA SER A 467 10.92 -22.18 7.03
C SER A 467 10.64 -20.66 6.97
N MET A 468 9.56 -20.20 7.63
CA MET A 468 9.49 -18.81 8.08
C MET A 468 10.88 -18.38 8.57
N PRO A 469 11.38 -17.18 8.23
CA PRO A 469 12.72 -16.75 8.61
C PRO A 469 12.93 -17.03 10.10
N ASP A 470 13.85 -17.94 10.42
CA ASP A 470 13.90 -18.55 11.75
C ASP A 470 14.41 -17.58 12.83
N ARG A 471 14.78 -16.33 12.49
CA ARG A 471 15.34 -15.36 13.45
C ARG A 471 15.08 -13.90 13.08
N PRO A 472 14.38 -13.11 13.92
CA PRO A 472 14.78 -11.71 14.14
C PRO A 472 16.22 -11.70 14.68
N VAL A 473 17.12 -10.95 14.03
CA VAL A 473 18.53 -10.90 14.44
C VAL A 473 18.80 -9.59 15.20
N PHE A 474 18.81 -9.73 16.53
CA PHE A 474 19.39 -8.86 17.57
C PHE A 474 18.85 -7.43 17.72
N HIS A 475 18.03 -7.23 18.76
CA HIS A 475 18.25 -6.11 19.66
C HIS A 475 19.34 -6.55 20.65
N ASP A 476 20.52 -5.90 20.71
CA ASP A 476 21.45 -6.10 21.83
C ASP A 476 20.90 -5.31 23.03
N PRO A 477 20.51 -5.95 24.15
CA PRO A 477 20.04 -5.24 25.33
C PRO A 477 21.16 -4.55 26.14
N ARG A 478 22.43 -4.62 25.73
CA ARG A 478 23.59 -4.10 26.48
C ARG A 478 24.20 -2.82 25.91
N SER A 479 23.75 -2.31 24.76
CA SER A 479 24.27 -1.06 24.19
C SER A 479 23.20 0.01 24.16
N GLU A 480 23.45 1.14 24.82
CA GLU A 480 22.78 2.43 24.57
C GLU A 480 23.12 3.01 23.18
N VAL A 481 23.65 2.17 22.28
CA VAL A 481 24.21 2.45 20.96
C VAL A 481 23.55 1.45 19.99
N GLY A 482 22.65 1.95 19.14
CA GLY A 482 21.63 1.14 18.46
C GLY A 482 22.04 0.69 17.06
N TYR A 483 22.20 -0.62 16.86
CA TYR A 483 22.31 -1.25 15.55
C TYR A 483 21.22 -2.32 15.35
N TRP A 484 20.77 -2.50 14.10
CA TRP A 484 19.60 -3.32 13.74
C TRP A 484 19.90 -4.20 12.56
N CYS A 485 19.65 -5.52 12.60
CA CYS A 485 19.88 -6.44 11.49
C CYS A 485 18.59 -7.16 11.04
N THR A 486 18.31 -7.20 9.73
CA THR A 486 17.25 -8.04 9.16
C THR A 486 17.80 -8.86 8.00
N GLN A 487 17.45 -10.15 7.94
CA GLN A 487 18.00 -11.12 6.98
C GLN A 487 16.88 -11.94 6.35
N ASN A 488 16.93 -12.14 5.03
CA ASN A 488 16.10 -13.16 4.39
C ASN A 488 16.78 -13.74 3.13
N GLU A 489 16.38 -14.96 2.77
CA GLU A 489 16.89 -15.71 1.63
C GLU A 489 15.83 -15.86 0.54
N GLU A 490 16.26 -15.73 -0.71
CA GLU A 490 15.48 -16.10 -1.87
C GLU A 490 16.32 -16.98 -2.80
N CYS A 491 15.68 -17.85 -3.57
CA CYS A 491 16.35 -18.67 -4.55
C CYS A 491 16.00 -18.23 -5.97
N PHE A 492 17.01 -18.27 -6.83
CA PHE A 492 16.91 -18.33 -8.29
C PHE A 492 17.03 -19.80 -8.66
N PRO A 493 15.91 -20.56 -8.77
CA PRO A 493 15.94 -22.02 -8.92
C PRO A 493 16.96 -22.50 -9.94
N GLY A 494 17.88 -23.37 -9.49
CA GLY A 494 18.92 -23.97 -10.33
C GLY A 494 20.05 -23.02 -10.73
N MET A 495 20.14 -21.81 -10.17
CA MET A 495 21.19 -20.84 -10.49
C MET A 495 21.90 -20.35 -9.22
N ALA A 496 21.20 -19.61 -8.35
CA ALA A 496 21.82 -19.01 -7.18
C ALA A 496 20.84 -18.89 -6.00
N ARG A 497 21.37 -18.83 -4.78
CA ARG A 497 20.67 -18.41 -3.57
C ARG A 497 21.14 -17.00 -3.21
N HIS A 498 20.23 -16.11 -2.86
CA HIS A 498 20.51 -14.74 -2.46
C HIS A 498 20.04 -14.51 -1.02
N ARG A 499 20.93 -14.02 -0.17
CA ARG A 499 20.64 -13.51 1.16
C ARG A 499 20.92 -12.02 1.21
N ARG A 500 19.97 -11.23 1.72
CA ARG A 500 20.17 -9.80 2.00
C ARG A 500 20.13 -9.56 3.50
N SER A 501 21.15 -8.91 4.03
CA SER A 501 21.30 -8.49 5.42
C SER A 501 21.40 -6.97 5.50
N ILE A 502 20.53 -6.30 6.26
CA ILE A 502 20.54 -4.83 6.39
C ILE A 502 20.86 -4.45 7.83
N LEU A 503 21.93 -3.68 8.02
CA LEU A 503 22.32 -3.07 9.27
C LEU A 503 22.01 -1.57 9.29
N PHE A 504 21.44 -1.03 10.36
CA PHE A 504 21.35 0.43 10.57
C PHE A 504 22.24 0.87 11.74
N VAL A 505 23.47 1.30 11.44
CA VAL A 505 24.50 1.56 12.45
C VAL A 505 24.29 2.91 13.11
N ASP A 506 24.05 2.90 14.42
CA ASP A 506 23.87 4.07 15.29
C ASP A 506 22.84 5.07 14.78
N ARG A 507 21.91 4.61 13.95
CA ARG A 507 20.94 5.45 13.22
C ARG A 507 21.56 6.49 12.29
N ARG A 508 22.83 6.31 11.92
CA ARG A 508 23.59 7.25 11.09
C ARG A 508 23.64 6.82 9.64
N TYR A 509 23.95 5.54 9.39
CA TYR A 509 24.13 5.01 8.05
C TYR A 509 23.74 3.52 7.99
N TRP A 510 23.43 3.02 6.81
CA TRP A 510 23.07 1.62 6.60
C TRP A 510 24.23 0.83 6.02
N ILE A 511 24.28 -0.46 6.32
CA ILE A 511 25.13 -1.45 5.66
C ILE A 511 24.20 -2.50 5.08
N ILE A 512 24.16 -2.64 3.76
CA ILE A 512 23.41 -3.68 3.07
C ILE A 512 24.41 -4.69 2.55
N ARG A 513 24.33 -5.93 3.03
CA ARG A 513 25.11 -7.05 2.52
C ARG A 513 24.21 -7.95 1.69
N ASP A 514 24.59 -8.14 0.44
CA ASP A 514 23.99 -9.13 -0.45
C ASP A 514 24.98 -10.27 -0.66
N THR A 515 24.68 -11.44 -0.10
CA THR A 515 25.46 -12.66 -0.26
C THR A 515 24.76 -13.57 -1.27
N LEU A 516 25.46 -13.99 -2.32
CA LEU A 516 24.95 -14.89 -3.34
C LEU A 516 25.82 -16.13 -3.45
N TRP A 517 25.19 -17.31 -3.38
CA TRP A 517 25.83 -18.61 -3.57
C TRP A 517 25.33 -19.23 -4.86
N SER A 518 26.23 -19.72 -5.71
CA SER A 518 25.84 -20.52 -6.86
C SER A 518 25.26 -21.87 -6.40
N LEU A 519 24.18 -22.31 -7.05
CA LEU A 519 23.53 -23.61 -6.81
C LEU A 519 23.87 -24.65 -7.88
N ASP A 520 24.40 -24.22 -9.03
CA ASP A 520 24.83 -25.07 -10.14
C ASP A 520 26.36 -25.14 -10.30
N GLU A 521 27.08 -24.53 -9.35
CA GLU A 521 28.53 -24.43 -9.26
C GLU A 521 29.19 -23.59 -10.37
N ASN A 522 28.41 -22.83 -11.16
CA ASN A 522 28.89 -21.97 -12.24
C ASN A 522 29.12 -20.51 -11.79
N GLU A 523 29.85 -19.76 -12.61
CA GLU A 523 29.90 -18.30 -12.49
C GLU A 523 28.64 -17.67 -13.10
N HIS A 524 28.06 -16.71 -12.40
CA HIS A 524 26.93 -15.92 -12.86
C HIS A 524 27.30 -14.44 -12.97
N GLN A 525 26.52 -13.73 -13.77
CA GLN A 525 26.49 -12.27 -13.79
C GLN A 525 25.40 -11.78 -12.84
N TYR A 526 25.81 -11.02 -11.82
CA TYR A 526 24.92 -10.42 -10.84
C TYR A 526 24.72 -8.93 -11.16
N GLN A 527 23.49 -8.44 -11.04
CA GLN A 527 23.15 -7.04 -11.24
C GLN A 527 22.39 -6.49 -10.04
N TRP A 528 22.96 -5.52 -9.34
CA TRP A 528 22.30 -4.79 -8.26
C TRP A 528 21.71 -3.52 -8.83
N MET A 529 20.39 -3.38 -8.73
CA MET A 529 19.68 -2.22 -9.23
C MET A 529 19.37 -1.26 -8.08
N PHE A 530 19.57 0.04 -8.29
CA PHE A 530 19.16 1.10 -7.37
C PHE A 530 18.44 2.19 -8.14
N HIS A 531 17.30 2.64 -7.62
CA HIS A 531 16.46 3.67 -8.24
C HIS A 531 16.32 4.86 -7.30
N SER A 532 16.48 6.06 -7.84
CA SER A 532 16.39 7.31 -7.09
C SER A 532 15.65 8.38 -7.90
N PHE A 533 14.91 9.25 -7.21
CA PHE A 533 14.44 10.52 -7.79
C PHE A 533 15.50 11.62 -7.71
N GLY A 534 16.58 11.37 -6.95
CA GLY A 534 17.75 12.24 -6.92
C GLY A 534 18.55 12.19 -8.22
N LYS A 535 19.24 13.28 -8.52
CA LYS A 535 20.18 13.37 -9.64
C LYS A 535 21.51 12.75 -9.22
N PRO A 536 22.13 11.90 -10.06
CA PRO A 536 23.49 11.41 -9.79
C PRO A 536 24.48 12.57 -9.77
N GLN A 537 25.37 12.56 -8.78
CA GLN A 537 26.41 13.57 -8.65
C GLN A 537 27.52 13.32 -9.69
N GLY A 538 28.00 14.38 -10.33
CA GLY A 538 29.11 14.28 -11.31
C GLY A 538 28.71 13.81 -12.71
N VAL A 539 27.41 13.65 -12.99
CA VAL A 539 26.89 13.27 -14.32
C VAL A 539 26.19 14.45 -14.97
N ASN A 540 26.64 14.85 -16.16
CA ASN A 540 26.04 15.97 -16.90
C ASN A 540 24.86 15.54 -17.79
N GLU A 541 24.90 14.34 -18.39
CA GLU A 541 23.82 13.83 -19.27
C GLU A 541 23.62 12.30 -19.09
N ILE A 542 22.36 11.87 -18.96
CA ILE A 542 21.96 10.46 -18.86
C ILE A 542 21.13 10.11 -20.10
N GLN A 543 21.40 8.97 -20.73
CA GLN A 543 20.57 8.45 -21.81
C GLN A 543 19.22 7.98 -21.27
N GLU A 544 18.15 8.36 -21.97
CA GLU A 544 16.82 7.83 -21.70
C GLU A 544 16.76 6.35 -22.05
N ARG A 545 16.11 5.57 -21.18
CA ARG A 545 15.83 4.18 -21.44
C ARG A 545 14.74 4.03 -22.51
N VAL A 546 14.96 3.12 -23.46
CA VAL A 546 13.87 2.57 -24.29
C VAL A 546 13.12 1.55 -23.43
N GLU A 547 11.90 1.90 -23.01
CA GLU A 547 11.04 1.08 -22.16
C GLU A 547 10.49 -0.10 -22.98
N HIS A 548 10.91 -1.32 -22.66
CA HIS A 548 10.22 -2.51 -23.12
C HIS A 548 9.32 -3.03 -22.01
N THR A 549 8.02 -2.85 -22.21
CA THR A 549 7.00 -3.43 -21.35
C THR A 549 6.82 -4.89 -21.76
N TYR A 550 7.29 -5.84 -20.95
CA TYR A 550 6.91 -7.23 -21.17
C TYR A 550 5.40 -7.37 -20.98
N ASP A 551 4.64 -7.57 -22.07
CA ASP A 551 3.21 -7.82 -21.98
C ASP A 551 2.95 -9.27 -21.52
N ILE A 552 3.01 -9.47 -20.21
CA ILE A 552 2.78 -10.77 -19.55
C ILE A 552 1.39 -11.35 -19.90
N LYS A 553 0.42 -10.55 -20.37
CA LYS A 553 -0.92 -11.07 -20.76
C LYS A 553 -0.87 -12.03 -21.97
N ARG A 554 0.26 -12.17 -22.68
CA ARG A 554 0.35 -13.00 -23.90
C ARG A 554 1.51 -13.99 -23.99
N LEU A 555 2.39 -14.07 -22.99
CA LEU A 555 3.46 -15.07 -23.01
C LEU A 555 2.90 -16.44 -22.60
N TYR A 556 2.43 -17.18 -23.59
CA TYR A 556 2.24 -18.63 -23.49
C TYR A 556 3.57 -19.28 -23.09
N TRP A 557 3.45 -20.33 -22.27
CA TRP A 557 4.43 -21.11 -21.52
C TRP A 557 5.68 -21.66 -22.25
N SER A 558 5.99 -21.22 -23.46
CA SER A 558 7.02 -21.82 -24.32
C SER A 558 8.14 -20.88 -24.79
N GLU A 559 8.03 -19.57 -24.60
CA GLU A 559 9.05 -18.64 -25.08
C GLU A 559 9.86 -18.08 -23.89
N ARG A 560 11.16 -18.42 -23.85
CA ARG A 560 12.11 -17.76 -22.95
C ARG A 560 12.10 -16.27 -23.31
N PRO A 561 11.81 -15.35 -22.39
CA PRO A 561 11.96 -13.93 -22.67
C PRO A 561 13.39 -13.68 -23.12
N ILE A 562 13.55 -13.07 -24.30
CA ILE A 562 14.87 -12.66 -24.77
C ILE A 562 15.29 -11.48 -23.89
N PRO A 563 16.44 -11.53 -23.21
CA PRO A 563 16.96 -10.38 -22.48
C PRO A 563 17.15 -9.23 -23.46
N GLU A 564 16.39 -8.14 -23.28
CA GLU A 564 16.57 -6.97 -24.12
C GLU A 564 17.76 -6.15 -23.64
N LYS A 565 18.52 -5.64 -24.61
CA LYS A 565 19.68 -4.80 -24.32
C LYS A 565 19.19 -3.46 -23.77
N ARG A 566 19.57 -3.17 -22.53
CA ARG A 566 19.36 -1.85 -21.92
C ARG A 566 20.28 -0.84 -22.62
N LEU A 567 19.73 0.32 -22.99
CA LEU A 567 20.56 1.49 -23.28
C LEU A 567 20.98 2.09 -21.95
N THR A 568 22.28 2.05 -21.64
CA THR A 568 22.84 2.58 -20.40
C THR A 568 24.06 3.44 -20.72
N ASN A 569 24.23 4.51 -19.95
CA ASN A 569 25.49 5.24 -19.92
C ASN A 569 26.39 4.59 -18.87
N ARG A 570 27.54 4.05 -19.30
CA ARG A 570 28.61 3.67 -18.36
C ARG A 570 29.24 4.92 -17.79
N HIS A 571 29.03 5.15 -16.50
CA HIS A 571 29.60 6.29 -15.79
C HIS A 571 30.77 5.83 -14.91
N PRO A 572 31.97 6.43 -15.03
CA PRO A 572 33.05 6.18 -14.08
C PRO A 572 32.65 6.62 -12.67
N LEU A 573 32.95 5.80 -11.67
CA LEU A 573 32.76 6.15 -10.27
C LEU A 573 33.77 7.24 -9.87
N THR A 574 33.34 8.19 -9.03
CA THR A 574 34.17 9.35 -8.60
C THR A 574 35.39 8.90 -7.79
N GLN A 575 35.23 7.81 -7.05
CA GLN A 575 36.28 6.98 -6.46
C GLN A 575 35.88 5.52 -6.70
N ALA A 576 36.84 4.60 -6.77
CA ALA A 576 36.53 3.18 -6.92
C ALA A 576 35.53 2.75 -5.83
N GLY A 577 34.34 2.32 -6.25
CA GLY A 577 33.28 1.91 -5.34
C GLY A 577 32.45 3.02 -4.69
N GLN A 578 32.48 4.29 -5.14
CA GLN A 578 31.59 5.34 -4.61
C GLN A 578 30.63 5.90 -5.68
N TYR A 579 29.34 5.94 -5.35
CA TYR A 579 28.28 6.52 -6.17
C TYR A 579 27.38 7.43 -5.32
N GLY A 580 27.16 8.68 -5.75
CA GLY A 580 26.38 9.66 -5.00
C GLY A 580 25.19 10.18 -5.78
N PHE A 581 24.12 10.54 -5.07
CA PHE A 581 22.95 11.21 -5.65
C PHE A 581 22.40 12.27 -4.69
N ALA A 582 21.74 13.28 -5.26
CA ALA A 582 21.19 14.40 -4.52
C ALA A 582 19.84 14.85 -5.09
N SER A 583 18.93 15.20 -4.20
CA SER A 583 17.70 15.93 -4.48
C SER A 583 17.73 17.29 -3.78
N ASP A 584 16.61 18.02 -3.82
CA ASP A 584 16.49 19.33 -3.18
C ASP A 584 16.57 19.25 -1.65
N LYS A 585 16.12 18.13 -1.06
CA LYS A 585 16.00 17.99 0.40
C LYS A 585 17.00 17.01 1.01
N ALA A 586 17.55 16.09 0.23
CA ALA A 586 18.44 15.06 0.75
C ALA A 586 19.53 14.65 -0.25
N SER A 587 20.58 14.04 0.27
CA SER A 587 21.67 13.45 -0.50
C SER A 587 22.04 12.09 0.08
N ALA A 588 22.60 11.21 -0.74
CA ALA A 588 23.16 9.97 -0.26
C ALA A 588 24.41 9.57 -1.03
N ASP A 589 25.34 8.96 -0.31
CA ASP A 589 26.50 8.26 -0.87
C ASP A 589 26.33 6.74 -0.68
N LEU A 590 26.59 5.98 -1.74
CA LEU A 590 26.68 4.53 -1.77
C LEU A 590 28.15 4.16 -1.93
N LEU A 591 28.70 3.46 -0.95
CA LEU A 591 30.06 2.96 -0.96
C LEU A 591 30.04 1.43 -1.02
N PHE A 592 30.80 0.84 -1.94
CA PHE A 592 30.78 -0.59 -2.27
C PHE A 592 32.07 -1.31 -1.91
N VAL A 593 31.97 -2.49 -1.32
CA VAL A 593 33.08 -3.45 -1.19
C VAL A 593 32.61 -4.85 -1.58
N GLY A 594 33.36 -5.51 -2.45
CA GLY A 594 33.09 -6.87 -2.91
C GLY A 594 33.95 -7.92 -2.20
N VAL A 595 33.39 -9.12 -2.04
CA VAL A 595 34.12 -10.35 -1.70
C VAL A 595 33.97 -11.33 -2.85
N ASN A 596 35.09 -11.93 -3.28
CA ASN A 596 35.18 -12.83 -4.44
C ASN A 596 34.68 -12.21 -5.76
N MET A 597 34.72 -10.89 -5.86
CA MET A 597 34.43 -10.15 -7.09
C MET A 597 35.18 -8.83 -7.10
N ASP A 598 35.47 -8.34 -8.30
CA ASP A 598 35.97 -6.99 -8.49
C ASP A 598 34.80 -5.99 -8.41
N VAL A 599 34.98 -4.93 -7.62
CA VAL A 599 34.07 -3.79 -7.63
C VAL A 599 34.35 -3.02 -8.93
N PRO A 600 33.43 -3.01 -9.93
CA PRO A 600 33.63 -2.28 -11.18
C PRO A 600 33.94 -0.80 -10.93
N SER A 601 34.82 -0.24 -11.76
CA SER A 601 35.13 1.18 -11.78
C SER A 601 34.03 2.03 -12.44
N THR A 602 32.96 1.40 -12.94
CA THR A 602 31.85 2.05 -13.62
C THR A 602 30.51 1.52 -13.13
N ILE A 603 29.49 2.38 -13.16
CA ILE A 603 28.09 2.02 -12.93
C ILE A 603 27.28 2.32 -14.20
N ASP A 604 26.33 1.45 -14.53
CA ASP A 604 25.41 1.67 -15.63
C ASP A 604 24.26 2.56 -15.16
N LEU A 605 24.04 3.70 -15.82
CA LEU A 605 22.96 4.63 -15.50
C LEU A 605 21.92 4.69 -16.62
N TRP A 606 20.66 4.82 -16.26
CA TRP A 606 19.57 5.14 -17.18
C TRP A 606 18.55 6.06 -16.51
N GLN A 607 17.84 6.82 -17.33
CA GLN A 607 16.69 7.60 -16.89
C GLN A 607 15.41 6.92 -17.38
N GLY A 608 14.44 6.78 -16.50
CA GLY A 608 13.09 6.37 -16.86
C GLY A 608 12.07 7.39 -16.37
N SER A 609 10.84 7.26 -16.86
CA SER A 609 9.73 8.06 -16.35
C SER A 609 8.93 7.20 -15.39
N ALA A 610 8.90 7.56 -14.12
CA ALA A 610 7.93 6.95 -13.21
C ALA A 610 6.56 7.42 -13.68
N LYS A 611 5.61 6.51 -13.91
CA LYS A 611 4.21 6.90 -14.21
C LYS A 611 3.62 7.76 -13.09
N HIS A 612 4.21 7.67 -11.90
CA HIS A 612 3.79 8.31 -10.67
C HIS A 612 5.00 8.93 -9.97
N HIS A 613 5.12 10.27 -9.96
CA HIS A 613 6.08 10.97 -9.08
C HIS A 613 5.40 11.54 -7.86
N TYR A 614 6.14 11.58 -6.76
CA TYR A 614 5.82 12.45 -5.64
C TYR A 614 6.99 13.41 -5.45
N CYS A 615 6.84 14.65 -5.93
CA CYS A 615 7.54 15.76 -5.29
C CYS A 615 6.94 15.87 -3.88
N GLY A 616 7.78 15.97 -2.84
CA GLY A 616 7.40 16.16 -1.45
C GLY A 616 6.68 17.48 -1.13
N THR A 617 5.75 17.90 -1.99
CA THR A 617 4.85 19.04 -1.80
C THR A 617 3.41 18.52 -1.91
N PRO A 618 2.73 18.36 -0.77
CA PRO A 618 1.29 18.04 -0.68
C PRO A 618 0.40 18.98 -1.52
N GLU A 619 0.87 20.17 -1.87
CA GLU A 619 0.09 21.28 -2.45
C GLU A 619 -0.48 21.02 -3.86
N GLY A 620 -0.07 19.95 -4.54
CA GLY A 620 -0.46 19.68 -5.93
C GLY A 620 -1.92 19.29 -6.13
N GLY A 621 -2.47 18.35 -5.36
CA GLY A 621 -3.86 17.85 -5.46
C GLY A 621 -4.24 17.17 -6.79
N ASP A 622 -3.89 17.80 -7.90
CA ASP A 622 -4.15 17.44 -9.29
C ASP A 622 -2.82 17.39 -10.03
N GLY A 623 -2.17 16.23 -10.01
CA GLY A 623 -1.01 15.99 -10.88
C GLY A 623 0.00 15.03 -10.29
N MET A 624 -0.20 13.74 -10.50
CA MET A 624 0.96 12.86 -10.68
C MET A 624 1.61 13.24 -12.01
N ALA A 625 2.42 14.29 -12.01
CA ALA A 625 3.32 14.51 -13.12
C ALA A 625 4.26 13.30 -13.15
N PRO A 626 4.48 12.67 -14.31
CA PRO A 626 5.59 11.76 -14.44
C PRO A 626 6.84 12.51 -14.04
N ALA A 627 7.70 11.89 -13.25
CA ALA A 627 9.02 12.45 -13.03
C ALA A 627 10.08 11.48 -13.45
N PRO A 628 11.21 12.05 -13.91
CA PRO A 628 12.37 11.26 -14.14
C PRO A 628 12.79 10.61 -12.82
N TYR A 629 12.97 9.30 -12.86
CA TYR A 629 13.82 8.61 -11.91
C TYR A 629 15.10 8.20 -12.63
N VAL A 630 16.17 8.09 -11.85
CA VAL A 630 17.43 7.53 -12.30
C VAL A 630 17.53 6.12 -11.77
N GLY A 631 17.66 5.17 -12.69
CA GLY A 631 18.08 3.82 -12.36
C GLY A 631 19.59 3.70 -12.51
N SER A 632 20.19 2.93 -11.62
CA SER A 632 21.60 2.61 -11.61
C SER A 632 21.79 1.11 -11.42
N CYS A 633 22.78 0.54 -12.09
CA CYS A 633 23.03 -0.89 -12.10
C CYS A 633 24.52 -1.15 -11.90
N PHE A 634 24.81 -1.82 -10.80
CA PHE A 634 26.13 -2.35 -10.49
C PHE A 634 26.20 -3.80 -10.95
N MET A 635 27.18 -4.14 -11.78
CA MET A 635 27.32 -5.48 -12.35
C MET A 635 28.63 -6.13 -11.94
N ALA A 636 28.56 -7.37 -11.49
CA ALA A 636 29.74 -8.17 -11.18
C ALA A 636 29.56 -9.61 -11.69
N LYS A 637 30.68 -10.32 -11.84
CA LYS A 637 30.69 -11.74 -12.18
C LYS A 637 31.42 -12.52 -11.10
N GLY A 638 30.89 -13.67 -10.73
CA GLY A 638 31.53 -14.60 -9.81
C GLY A 638 30.69 -15.84 -9.58
N LYS A 639 31.22 -16.80 -8.83
CA LYS A 639 30.49 -18.02 -8.45
C LYS A 639 29.74 -17.82 -7.13
N ASP A 640 30.49 -17.54 -6.08
CA ASP A 640 29.96 -17.15 -4.78
C ASP A 640 30.49 -15.75 -4.51
N VAL A 641 29.60 -14.77 -4.32
CA VAL A 641 29.97 -13.36 -4.17
C VAL A 641 29.25 -12.74 -2.99
N ALA A 642 29.85 -11.71 -2.38
CA ALA A 642 29.15 -10.85 -1.43
C ALA A 642 29.42 -9.37 -1.71
N LEU A 643 28.36 -8.58 -1.90
CA LEU A 643 28.44 -7.12 -2.04
C LEU A 643 28.02 -6.47 -0.74
N VAL A 644 28.90 -5.66 -0.16
CA VAL A 644 28.54 -4.73 0.90
C VAL A 644 28.35 -3.34 0.31
N THR A 645 27.18 -2.76 0.55
CA THR A 645 26.83 -1.38 0.22
C THR A 645 26.62 -0.59 1.52
N VAL A 646 27.48 0.39 1.79
CA VAL A 646 27.28 1.35 2.87
C VAL A 646 26.54 2.56 2.32
N ILE A 647 25.39 2.89 2.91
CA ILE A 647 24.54 4.01 2.49
C ILE A 647 24.56 5.09 3.56
N ASP A 648 25.10 6.25 3.22
CA ASP A 648 25.10 7.44 4.07
C ASP A 648 24.12 8.48 3.51
N ALA A 649 22.85 8.42 3.94
CA ALA A 649 21.82 9.37 3.55
C ALA A 649 21.66 10.48 4.59
N ARG A 650 21.50 11.71 4.12
CA ARG A 650 21.53 12.92 4.95
C ARG A 650 20.76 14.08 4.31
N PRO A 651 20.32 15.08 5.10
CA PRO A 651 19.74 16.30 4.55
C PRO A 651 20.67 16.98 3.54
N ALA A 652 20.10 17.61 2.52
CA ALA A 652 20.87 18.30 1.49
C ALA A 652 21.80 19.35 2.10
N GLY A 653 23.05 19.40 1.61
CA GLY A 653 24.08 20.31 2.12
C GLY A 653 24.75 19.86 3.43
N SER A 654 24.34 18.75 4.03
CA SER A 654 25.04 18.17 5.18
C SER A 654 26.30 17.41 4.73
N ASP A 655 27.35 17.49 5.54
CA ASP A 655 28.58 16.75 5.31
C ASP A 655 28.36 15.23 5.39
N ALA A 656 29.06 14.48 4.53
CA ALA A 656 29.05 13.02 4.59
C ALA A 656 29.53 12.53 5.96
N HIS A 657 28.75 11.68 6.60
CA HIS A 657 29.13 11.04 7.84
C HIS A 657 30.19 9.96 7.59
N VAL A 658 30.00 9.14 6.55
CA VAL A 658 30.94 8.10 6.12
C VAL A 658 31.90 8.69 5.10
N LYS A 659 33.21 8.53 5.32
CA LYS A 659 34.27 9.08 4.46
C LYS A 659 34.91 8.03 3.57
N ALA A 660 35.09 6.83 4.08
CA ALA A 660 35.71 5.72 3.35
C ALA A 660 35.30 4.39 3.98
N ILE A 661 35.35 3.33 3.17
CA ILE A 661 35.16 1.96 3.63
C ILE A 661 36.25 1.05 3.07
N GLN A 662 36.64 0.04 3.85
CA GLN A 662 37.63 -0.95 3.45
C GLN A 662 37.30 -2.31 4.05
N SER A 663 37.45 -3.38 3.25
CA SER A 663 37.49 -4.74 3.80
C SER A 663 38.90 -5.04 4.28
N ILE A 664 39.05 -5.37 5.54
CA ILE A 664 40.34 -5.75 6.15
C ILE A 664 40.59 -7.24 5.99
N ASP A 665 39.56 -8.06 6.18
CA ASP A 665 39.68 -9.53 6.13
C ASP A 665 38.36 -10.19 5.70
N THR A 666 38.41 -11.38 5.13
CA THR A 666 37.24 -12.13 4.62
C THR A 666 37.35 -13.65 4.86
N ASN A 667 36.20 -14.30 5.14
CA ASN A 667 36.10 -15.76 5.32
C ASN A 667 35.45 -16.40 4.09
N GLY A 668 35.93 -16.05 2.90
CA GLY A 668 35.09 -16.18 1.72
C GLY A 668 33.79 -15.36 1.89
N VAL A 669 32.70 -15.83 1.30
CA VAL A 669 31.45 -15.05 1.21
C VAL A 669 30.65 -14.99 2.51
N ASP A 670 30.99 -15.78 3.53
CA ASP A 670 30.22 -15.84 4.78
C ASP A 670 30.78 -14.93 5.88
N GLY A 671 32.01 -14.42 5.74
CA GLY A 671 32.64 -13.60 6.78
C GLY A 671 33.37 -12.38 6.22
N GLN A 672 33.25 -11.23 6.89
CA GLN A 672 33.95 -10.02 6.52
C GLN A 672 34.22 -9.12 7.72
N LEU A 673 35.43 -8.57 7.82
CA LEU A 673 35.74 -7.44 8.69
C LEU A 673 35.83 -6.16 7.87
N LEU A 674 34.98 -5.20 8.20
CA LEU A 674 34.91 -3.90 7.57
C LEU A 674 35.48 -2.82 8.49
N GLN A 675 36.21 -1.89 7.89
CA GLN A 675 36.65 -0.65 8.48
C GLN A 675 35.91 0.50 7.81
N ILE A 676 35.16 1.27 8.60
CA ILE A 676 34.38 2.41 8.12
C ILE A 676 34.94 3.67 8.76
N GLN A 677 35.58 4.51 7.96
CA GLN A 677 36.05 5.81 8.43
C GLN A 677 34.86 6.77 8.48
N THR A 678 34.57 7.32 9.66
CA THR A 678 33.49 8.29 9.87
C THR A 678 34.05 9.65 10.28
N THR A 679 33.17 10.65 10.30
CA THR A 679 33.51 11.99 10.85
C THR A 679 33.93 11.95 12.32
N ASN A 680 33.48 10.94 13.08
CA ASN A 680 33.73 10.83 14.52
C ASN A 680 34.83 9.82 14.87
N GLY A 681 35.42 9.13 13.89
CA GLY A 681 36.44 8.12 14.12
C GLY A 681 36.40 6.99 13.12
N MET A 682 36.53 5.77 13.63
CA MET A 682 36.63 4.55 12.83
C MET A 682 35.75 3.48 13.46
N ASP A 683 34.77 3.02 12.69
CA ASP A 683 33.87 1.95 13.10
C ASP A 683 34.39 0.63 12.53
N MET A 684 34.59 -0.37 13.38
CA MET A 684 35.03 -1.70 13.01
C MET A 684 33.83 -2.65 13.01
N ILE A 685 33.35 -3.02 11.83
CA ILE A 685 32.14 -3.84 11.68
C ILE A 685 32.53 -5.25 11.29
N GLN A 686 32.18 -6.20 12.14
CA GLN A 686 32.39 -7.61 11.91
C GLN A 686 31.07 -8.25 11.45
N ILE A 687 31.11 -8.93 10.31
CA ILE A 687 30.00 -9.69 9.75
C ILE A 687 30.40 -11.16 9.67
N ASN A 688 29.68 -12.05 10.34
CA ASN A 688 29.83 -13.50 10.21
C ASN A 688 28.45 -14.14 10.03
N GLU A 689 28.12 -14.45 8.78
CA GLU A 689 26.88 -15.09 8.35
C GLU A 689 26.92 -16.64 8.42
N SER A 690 28.08 -17.21 8.80
CA SER A 690 28.23 -18.65 9.02
C SER A 690 27.80 -19.06 10.43
N ASP A 691 27.38 -20.32 10.57
CA ASP A 691 27.07 -20.91 11.89
C ASP A 691 28.32 -21.23 12.72
N GLN A 692 29.52 -21.01 12.17
CA GLN A 692 30.78 -21.35 12.82
C GLN A 692 31.57 -20.09 13.15
N PRO A 693 32.32 -20.08 14.26
CA PRO A 693 33.29 -19.02 14.48
C PRO A 693 34.45 -19.13 13.49
N TRP A 694 35.05 -18.00 13.14
CA TRP A 694 36.28 -17.95 12.33
C TRP A 694 37.39 -17.23 13.07
N SER A 695 38.64 -17.60 12.80
CA SER A 695 39.81 -17.09 13.53
C SER A 695 40.50 -16.02 12.71
N MET A 696 40.69 -14.84 13.30
CA MET A 696 41.36 -13.70 12.68
C MET A 696 42.37 -13.11 13.66
N GLY A 697 43.65 -13.10 13.28
CA GLY A 697 44.72 -12.51 14.12
C GLY A 697 44.80 -13.11 15.53
N GLY A 698 44.44 -14.38 15.71
CA GLY A 698 44.42 -15.07 17.02
C GLY A 698 43.18 -14.76 17.88
N LYS A 699 42.22 -13.98 17.39
CA LYS A 699 40.91 -13.76 18.01
C LYS A 699 39.86 -14.63 17.32
N THR A 700 38.99 -15.24 18.13
CA THR A 700 37.82 -15.98 17.64
C THR A 700 36.66 -15.02 17.42
N ILE A 701 36.24 -14.91 16.18
CA ILE A 701 35.05 -14.16 15.80
C ILE A 701 33.85 -15.10 15.89
N ALA A 702 32.92 -14.81 16.79
CA ALA A 702 31.67 -15.57 16.90
C ALA A 702 30.75 -15.35 15.67
N PRO A 703 29.83 -16.29 15.39
CA PRO A 703 28.70 -16.05 14.48
C PRO A 703 27.93 -14.77 14.82
N GLY A 704 27.44 -14.07 13.80
CA GLY A 704 26.65 -12.84 13.93
C GLY A 704 27.40 -11.55 13.58
N TYR A 705 26.85 -10.44 14.05
CA TYR A 705 27.30 -9.08 13.74
C TYR A 705 27.80 -8.39 15.01
N SER A 706 28.92 -7.68 14.95
CA SER A 706 29.39 -6.86 16.08
C SER A 706 30.14 -5.62 15.62
N ILE A 707 30.11 -4.58 16.46
CA ILE A 707 30.87 -3.34 16.31
C ILE A 707 31.93 -3.34 17.42
N ALA A 708 33.20 -3.18 17.06
CA ALA A 708 34.33 -3.21 17.97
C ALA A 708 34.90 -1.82 18.27
#